data_AF-A0A8B5WMA9-F1
#
_entry.id   AF-A0A8B5WMA9-F1
#
_cell.length_a   1.000
_cell.length_b   1.000
_cell.length_c   1.000
_cell.angle_alpha   90.00
_cell.angle_beta   90.00
_cell.angle_gamma   90.00
#
_symmetry.space_group_name_H-M   'P 1'
#
loop_
_entity.id
_entity.type
_entity.pdbx_description
1 polymer ?
#
loop_
_entity_poly.entity_id
_entity_poly.type
_entity_poly.pdbx_seq_one_letter_code
_entity_poly.pdbx_strand_id
1 'polypeptide(L)'
;MSVSKSALVKLLVALLLGSAALLAQAQRAVPVESPSTLPLLPRGLVLGTTLYGSASLAALNDKTLERFENAAANGLSGFTLYLDWPDLEAAPGQLDVEALVSQLDPLAERGLAVFVNITIGNIGHYSVPADLSNGVGGLAVGVNLNDSDVVARFLALLDQVVPLLAERGSFLLGLGNEIDERLDDAPESELAAYAELVAAAREHMQTLRPDLPVAVTLTSSAVREQTMTWQVMREVADHVAINYAPIDAEWRVLAPELIADDFDKVLDAFGNGVLVIQELTCPSAESMGASPWWQSQCLAVLLERLRAHRQTRFVSLFSLEDLDGATCQAVQAVFEPLLTDAPADFSERFREYLCTLGILDSDGKPKPGWGIALDWVAKFRASQTRLQMLGRHDEGSNRRLLLRPPPSGRQERFLPLTATTGEQRRYQVHVPADLPPPGGWPVVLIFHGGGGRGDSFREESRWDEVAESQNFVAVFAEGTRPDPESPPAFSANPQTWNDGTGRSAIGAVDRGEDDLAYVHAVLEDLAGWMPIASDRIYATGFSNGAGMTLHLARNMPERLSAVAAVAGKDIQMPLPDVDELPSILYMTGTEDPLNPIDGGDVFLFWNFLGNFPPIETLFERWRTGLDCPIMPTSIEASLADTEARRYFPCHANTTAEFWLLEGHGHHWPGGRNLLAPSFWIGPDASELDATRTIWSFFVQSRRVGVR
;
A
#
# COMPACT_ATOMS: atom_id res chain seq x y z
N MET A 1 -32.48 13.62 18.79
CA MET A 1 -33.84 13.76 19.34
C MET A 1 -34.69 12.60 18.83
N SER A 2 -35.34 11.86 19.73
CA SER A 2 -36.47 10.93 19.49
C SER A 2 -36.32 9.84 18.41
N VAL A 3 -35.67 8.71 18.77
CA VAL A 3 -35.97 7.41 18.16
C VAL A 3 -37.44 7.09 18.43
N SER A 4 -38.23 6.92 17.36
CA SER A 4 -39.64 6.58 17.46
C SER A 4 -39.82 5.27 18.24
N LYS A 5 -40.63 5.32 19.31
CA LYS A 5 -41.05 4.16 20.12
C LYS A 5 -41.70 3.02 19.32
N SER A 6 -41.96 3.22 18.02
CA SER A 6 -42.41 2.22 17.06
C SER A 6 -41.32 1.18 16.73
N ALA A 7 -40.05 1.58 16.65
CA ALA A 7 -38.94 0.71 16.25
C ALA A 7 -38.65 -0.39 17.30
N LEU A 8 -38.69 -0.04 18.58
CA LEU A 8 -38.43 -1.00 19.67
C LEU A 8 -39.54 -2.05 19.84
N VAL A 9 -40.79 -1.70 19.50
CA VAL A 9 -41.93 -2.63 19.59
C VAL A 9 -41.99 -3.56 18.38
N LYS A 10 -41.58 -3.08 17.19
CA LYS A 10 -41.43 -3.92 15.98
C LYS A 10 -40.28 -4.93 16.11
N LEU A 11 -39.16 -4.52 16.71
CA LEU A 11 -38.00 -5.40 16.97
C LEU A 11 -38.37 -6.61 17.86
N LEU A 12 -39.23 -6.42 18.86
CA LEU A 12 -39.63 -7.45 19.83
C LEU A 12 -40.70 -8.43 19.33
N VAL A 13 -41.46 -8.08 18.28
CA VAL A 13 -42.49 -8.94 17.68
C VAL A 13 -41.94 -9.72 16.47
N ALA A 14 -40.97 -9.17 15.74
CA ALA A 14 -40.27 -9.86 14.64
C ALA A 14 -39.36 -11.01 15.15
N LEU A 15 -38.86 -10.91 16.38
CA LEU A 15 -37.88 -11.85 16.95
C LEU A 15 -38.42 -13.25 17.34
N LEU A 16 -39.73 -13.53 17.26
CA LEU A 16 -40.27 -14.77 17.86
C LEU A 16 -41.23 -15.62 17.02
N LEU A 17 -41.76 -15.17 15.88
CA LEU A 17 -42.77 -15.99 15.14
C LEU A 17 -42.65 -16.01 13.60
N GLY A 18 -41.91 -15.10 12.96
CA GLY A 18 -41.73 -15.08 11.49
C GLY A 18 -40.49 -15.84 10.98
N SER A 19 -39.42 -15.87 11.78
CA SER A 19 -38.12 -16.43 11.40
C SER A 19 -38.15 -17.93 11.09
N ALA A 20 -38.96 -18.72 11.79
CA ALA A 20 -38.96 -20.18 11.64
C ALA A 20 -39.60 -20.67 10.33
N ALA A 21 -40.55 -19.93 9.75
CA ALA A 21 -41.25 -20.37 8.53
C ALA A 21 -40.45 -20.08 7.25
N LEU A 22 -39.80 -18.91 7.18
CA LEU A 22 -38.87 -18.54 6.10
C LEU A 22 -37.60 -19.41 6.13
N LEU A 23 -37.01 -19.61 7.31
CA LEU A 23 -35.91 -20.58 7.48
C LEU A 23 -36.33 -22.00 7.10
N ALA A 24 -37.57 -22.43 7.41
CA ALA A 24 -38.07 -23.76 7.03
C ALA A 24 -38.38 -23.91 5.53
N GLN A 25 -38.74 -22.84 4.83
CA GLN A 25 -38.88 -22.84 3.36
C GLN A 25 -37.52 -22.83 2.67
N ALA A 26 -36.54 -22.06 3.18
CA ALA A 26 -35.15 -22.11 2.73
C ALA A 26 -34.48 -23.47 3.01
N GLN A 27 -34.80 -24.12 4.14
CA GLN A 27 -34.33 -25.47 4.52
C GLN A 27 -34.93 -26.62 3.71
N ARG A 28 -35.88 -26.37 2.80
CA ARG A 28 -36.28 -27.39 1.80
C ARG A 28 -35.24 -27.53 0.69
N ALA A 29 -34.34 -26.56 0.52
CA ALA A 29 -33.08 -26.77 -0.16
C ALA A 29 -32.17 -27.62 0.73
N VAL A 30 -31.48 -28.59 0.12
CA VAL A 30 -30.56 -29.53 0.77
C VAL A 30 -29.66 -28.79 1.79
N PRO A 31 -29.49 -29.28 3.04
CA PRO A 31 -28.62 -28.64 4.03
C PRO A 31 -27.20 -28.52 3.47
N VAL A 32 -26.66 -27.31 3.45
CA VAL A 32 -25.31 -27.03 2.95
C VAL A 32 -24.27 -27.47 4.00
N GLU A 33 -23.39 -28.40 3.62
CA GLU A 33 -22.14 -28.66 4.36
C GLU A 33 -21.20 -27.45 4.23
N SER A 34 -21.19 -26.55 5.23
CA SER A 34 -20.25 -25.42 5.36
C SER A 34 -20.21 -24.41 4.20
N PRO A 35 -19.87 -23.13 4.45
CA PRO A 35 -19.72 -22.16 3.38
C PRO A 35 -18.69 -22.67 2.36
N SER A 36 -19.05 -22.57 1.09
CA SER A 36 -18.45 -23.27 -0.03
C SER A 36 -16.92 -23.27 0.01
N THR A 37 -16.34 -24.46 -0.15
CA THR A 37 -14.91 -24.67 -0.44
C THR A 37 -14.58 -24.41 -1.92
N LEU A 38 -15.52 -23.81 -2.65
CA LEU A 38 -15.42 -23.52 -4.08
C LEU A 38 -14.36 -22.44 -4.30
N PRO A 39 -13.40 -22.64 -5.22
CA PRO A 39 -12.31 -21.71 -5.42
C PRO A 39 -12.81 -20.48 -6.20
N LEU A 40 -13.16 -19.39 -5.51
CA LEU A 40 -13.33 -18.07 -6.13
C LEU A 40 -12.06 -17.68 -6.89
N LEU A 41 -10.96 -17.62 -6.15
CA LEU A 41 -9.60 -17.36 -6.63
C LEU A 41 -8.63 -18.16 -5.73
N PRO A 42 -7.41 -18.48 -6.20
CA PRO A 42 -6.39 -19.08 -5.35
C PRO A 42 -6.18 -18.26 -4.07
N ARG A 43 -5.67 -18.89 -2.99
CA ARG A 43 -5.36 -18.17 -1.75
C ARG A 43 -4.45 -16.98 -2.03
N GLY A 44 -4.98 -15.79 -1.75
CA GLY A 44 -4.39 -14.49 -2.06
C GLY A 44 -5.50 -13.47 -2.23
N LEU A 45 -5.11 -12.20 -2.36
CA LEU A 45 -6.02 -11.08 -2.58
C LEU A 45 -5.77 -10.54 -3.98
N VAL A 46 -6.79 -10.55 -4.82
CA VAL A 46 -6.79 -9.82 -6.09
C VAL A 46 -7.31 -8.41 -5.82
N LEU A 47 -6.49 -7.41 -6.11
CA LEU A 47 -6.93 -6.02 -6.15
C LEU A 47 -7.27 -5.66 -7.60
N GLY A 48 -8.45 -5.10 -7.77
CA GLY A 48 -9.00 -4.63 -9.02
C GLY A 48 -9.59 -3.24 -8.90
N THR A 49 -10.32 -2.86 -9.93
CA THR A 49 -11.09 -1.61 -9.99
C THR A 49 -12.31 -1.80 -10.88
N THR A 50 -13.06 -0.73 -11.11
CA THR A 50 -14.21 -0.71 -11.99
C THR A 50 -14.41 0.69 -12.58
N LEU A 51 -15.20 0.73 -13.63
CA LEU A 51 -15.82 1.96 -14.12
C LEU A 51 -17.20 2.12 -13.50
N TYR A 52 -17.71 3.35 -13.56
CA TYR A 52 -19.05 3.63 -13.07
C TYR A 52 -20.11 3.04 -14.02
N GLY A 53 -21.09 2.33 -13.45
CA GLY A 53 -22.19 1.71 -14.21
C GLY A 53 -21.69 0.69 -15.25
N SER A 54 -22.33 0.68 -16.42
CA SER A 54 -22.01 -0.22 -17.54
C SER A 54 -20.94 0.33 -18.49
N ALA A 55 -20.15 1.32 -18.07
CA ALA A 55 -19.06 1.85 -18.87
C ALA A 55 -17.97 0.78 -19.11
N SER A 56 -17.41 0.77 -20.31
CA SER A 56 -16.37 -0.18 -20.72
C SER A 56 -15.01 0.50 -20.89
N LEU A 57 -13.93 -0.30 -20.95
CA LEU A 57 -12.58 0.23 -21.19
C LEU A 57 -12.47 1.05 -22.49
N ALA A 58 -13.34 0.80 -23.47
CA ALA A 58 -13.36 1.55 -24.73
C ALA A 58 -13.85 3.00 -24.57
N ALA A 59 -14.53 3.32 -23.47
CA ALA A 59 -14.99 4.68 -23.17
C ALA A 59 -13.90 5.55 -22.51
N LEU A 60 -12.80 4.93 -22.06
CA LEU A 60 -11.72 5.64 -21.38
C LEU A 60 -10.95 6.55 -22.36
N ASN A 61 -10.54 7.71 -21.86
CA ASN A 61 -9.56 8.53 -22.57
C ASN A 61 -8.18 7.84 -22.60
N ASP A 62 -7.34 8.20 -23.59
CA ASP A 62 -6.02 7.57 -23.81
C ASP A 62 -5.13 7.57 -22.55
N LYS A 63 -5.19 8.64 -21.74
CA LYS A 63 -4.36 8.75 -20.52
C LYS A 63 -4.85 7.81 -19.42
N THR A 64 -6.16 7.75 -19.18
CA THR A 64 -6.73 6.82 -18.21
C THR A 64 -6.45 5.39 -18.63
N LEU A 65 -6.62 5.06 -19.91
CA LEU A 65 -6.34 3.73 -20.44
C LEU A 65 -4.86 3.36 -20.27
N GLU A 66 -3.92 4.23 -20.64
CA GLU A 66 -2.48 4.00 -20.48
C GLU A 66 -2.12 3.72 -19.01
N ARG A 67 -2.70 4.47 -18.06
CA ARG A 67 -2.47 4.26 -16.63
C ARG A 67 -3.03 2.94 -16.13
N PHE A 68 -4.24 2.60 -16.57
CA PHE A 68 -4.85 1.32 -16.24
C PHE A 68 -4.00 0.16 -16.78
N GLU A 69 -3.52 0.25 -18.03
CA GLU A 69 -2.64 -0.75 -18.64
C GLU A 69 -1.33 -0.90 -17.87
N ASN A 70 -0.73 0.22 -17.44
CA ASN A 70 0.46 0.21 -16.60
C ASN A 70 0.19 -0.46 -15.24
N ALA A 71 -0.91 -0.11 -14.58
CA ALA A 71 -1.31 -0.72 -13.32
C ALA A 71 -1.55 -2.23 -13.47
N ALA A 72 -2.22 -2.63 -14.55
CA ALA A 72 -2.49 -4.03 -14.86
C ALA A 72 -1.21 -4.84 -15.06
N ALA A 73 -0.26 -4.30 -15.84
CA ALA A 73 1.05 -4.92 -16.04
C ALA A 73 1.84 -5.07 -14.72
N ASN A 74 1.61 -4.17 -13.76
CA ASN A 74 2.32 -4.14 -12.48
C ASN A 74 1.61 -4.91 -11.35
N GLY A 75 0.40 -5.44 -11.57
CA GLY A 75 -0.23 -6.42 -10.68
C GLY A 75 -1.68 -6.12 -10.27
N LEU A 76 -2.26 -5.00 -10.72
CA LEU A 76 -3.70 -4.80 -10.63
C LEU A 76 -4.35 -5.85 -11.54
N SER A 77 -5.08 -6.79 -10.97
CA SER A 77 -5.43 -8.03 -11.67
C SER A 77 -6.89 -8.39 -11.56
N GLY A 78 -7.70 -7.50 -10.98
CA GLY A 78 -9.14 -7.64 -10.88
C GLY A 78 -9.91 -6.58 -11.65
N PHE A 79 -11.13 -6.90 -12.04
CA PHE A 79 -12.08 -5.92 -12.57
C PHE A 79 -13.51 -6.30 -12.18
N THR A 80 -14.33 -5.34 -11.74
CA THR A 80 -15.78 -5.55 -11.60
C THR A 80 -16.48 -4.99 -12.83
N LEU A 81 -17.42 -5.75 -13.38
CA LEU A 81 -18.25 -5.35 -14.52
C LEU A 81 -19.72 -5.41 -14.14
N TYR A 82 -20.45 -4.32 -14.36
CA TYR A 82 -21.89 -4.24 -14.10
C TYR A 82 -22.66 -4.36 -15.40
N LEU A 83 -23.69 -5.20 -15.39
CA LEU A 83 -24.57 -5.43 -16.53
C LEU A 83 -26.00 -5.44 -16.02
N ASP A 84 -26.82 -4.51 -16.49
CA ASP A 84 -28.26 -4.56 -16.21
C ASP A 84 -28.90 -5.68 -17.04
N TRP A 85 -29.86 -6.41 -16.48
CA TRP A 85 -30.58 -7.44 -17.25
C TRP A 85 -31.21 -6.86 -18.54
N PRO A 86 -31.88 -5.69 -18.53
CA PRO A 86 -32.33 -5.02 -19.75
C PRO A 86 -31.27 -4.81 -20.84
N ASP A 87 -30.00 -4.62 -20.48
CA ASP A 87 -28.92 -4.43 -21.46
C ASP A 87 -28.54 -5.73 -22.14
N LEU A 88 -28.71 -6.86 -21.46
CA LEU A 88 -28.48 -8.20 -22.01
C LEU A 88 -29.69 -8.73 -22.77
N GLU A 89 -30.89 -8.23 -22.46
CA GLU A 89 -32.16 -8.65 -23.05
C GLU A 89 -33.03 -7.44 -23.41
N ALA A 90 -32.76 -6.84 -24.58
CA ALA A 90 -33.45 -5.64 -25.04
C ALA A 90 -34.96 -5.86 -25.33
N ALA A 91 -35.36 -7.10 -25.63
CA ALA A 91 -36.74 -7.51 -25.81
C ALA A 91 -36.93 -8.97 -25.39
N PRO A 92 -38.15 -9.43 -25.06
CA PRO A 92 -38.40 -10.80 -24.62
C PRO A 92 -37.77 -11.87 -25.52
N GLY A 93 -36.80 -12.60 -24.96
CA GLY A 93 -36.03 -13.66 -25.61
C GLY A 93 -34.99 -13.19 -26.64
N GLN A 94 -34.77 -11.88 -26.80
CA GLN A 94 -33.77 -11.30 -27.69
C GLN A 94 -32.56 -10.87 -26.88
N LEU A 95 -31.56 -11.76 -26.81
CA LEU A 95 -30.33 -11.47 -26.08
C LEU A 95 -29.30 -10.75 -26.96
N ASP A 96 -28.64 -9.75 -26.39
CA ASP A 96 -27.48 -9.08 -26.98
C ASP A 96 -26.19 -9.55 -26.30
N VAL A 97 -25.69 -10.70 -26.78
CA VAL A 97 -24.41 -11.27 -26.31
C VAL A 97 -23.20 -10.63 -26.97
N GLU A 98 -23.37 -9.88 -28.07
CA GLU A 98 -22.26 -9.25 -28.79
C GLU A 98 -21.73 -8.05 -28.00
N ALA A 99 -22.64 -7.21 -27.47
CA ALA A 99 -22.27 -6.12 -26.57
C ALA A 99 -21.51 -6.65 -25.34
N LEU A 100 -21.96 -7.76 -24.74
CA LEU A 100 -21.28 -8.41 -23.64
C LEU A 100 -19.85 -8.85 -24.00
N VAL A 101 -19.69 -9.55 -25.12
CA VAL A 101 -18.38 -10.01 -25.58
C VAL A 101 -17.42 -8.84 -25.82
N SER A 102 -17.91 -7.75 -26.40
CA SER A 102 -17.10 -6.56 -26.66
C SER A 102 -16.55 -5.89 -25.39
N GLN A 103 -17.23 -6.06 -24.25
CA GLN A 103 -16.78 -5.56 -22.95
C GLN A 103 -15.83 -6.54 -22.25
N LEU A 104 -16.07 -7.85 -22.37
CA LEU A 104 -15.27 -8.87 -21.70
C LEU A 104 -13.94 -9.18 -22.42
N ASP A 105 -13.91 -9.18 -23.75
CA ASP A 105 -12.70 -9.52 -24.52
C ASP A 105 -11.49 -8.65 -24.11
N PRO A 106 -11.60 -7.31 -24.00
CA PRO A 106 -10.47 -6.48 -23.57
C PRO A 106 -9.97 -6.80 -22.15
N LEU A 107 -10.86 -7.24 -21.24
CA LEU A 107 -10.49 -7.63 -19.88
C LEU A 107 -9.78 -8.99 -19.86
N ALA A 108 -10.30 -9.95 -20.63
CA ALA A 108 -9.75 -11.29 -20.76
C ALA A 108 -8.37 -11.31 -21.44
N GLU A 109 -8.19 -10.50 -22.49
CA GLU A 109 -6.90 -10.32 -23.17
C GLU A 109 -5.78 -9.84 -22.23
N ARG A 110 -6.16 -9.09 -21.18
CA ARG A 110 -5.26 -8.59 -20.12
C ARG A 110 -5.09 -9.58 -18.96
N GLY A 111 -5.78 -10.72 -18.99
CA GLY A 111 -5.71 -11.74 -17.95
C GLY A 111 -6.30 -11.30 -16.60
N LEU A 112 -7.26 -10.38 -16.62
CA LEU A 112 -7.91 -9.88 -15.40
C LEU A 112 -8.91 -10.91 -14.88
N ALA A 113 -8.95 -11.08 -13.56
CA ALA A 113 -10.02 -11.81 -12.88
C ALA A 113 -11.26 -10.91 -12.82
N VAL A 114 -12.31 -11.29 -13.55
CA VAL A 114 -13.51 -10.47 -13.69
C VAL A 114 -14.61 -10.93 -12.75
N PHE A 115 -15.10 -10.04 -11.90
CA PHE A 115 -16.37 -10.19 -11.20
C PHE A 115 -17.46 -9.54 -12.06
N VAL A 116 -18.38 -10.34 -12.57
CA VAL A 116 -19.53 -9.84 -13.35
C VAL A 116 -20.76 -9.78 -12.45
N ASN A 117 -21.38 -8.61 -12.31
CA ASN A 117 -22.65 -8.44 -11.62
C ASN A 117 -23.76 -8.20 -12.63
N ILE A 118 -24.61 -9.21 -12.82
CA ILE A 118 -25.89 -9.05 -13.52
C ILE A 118 -26.86 -8.43 -12.53
N THR A 119 -27.08 -7.13 -12.69
CA THR A 119 -27.87 -6.32 -11.77
C THR A 119 -29.35 -6.57 -12.07
N ILE A 120 -29.98 -7.47 -11.30
CA ILE A 120 -31.44 -7.72 -11.32
C ILE A 120 -32.15 -6.69 -10.44
N GLY A 121 -31.46 -6.22 -9.41
CA GLY A 121 -31.90 -5.15 -8.54
C GLY A 121 -30.70 -4.31 -8.10
N ASN A 122 -30.94 -3.02 -7.99
CA ASN A 122 -29.99 -2.00 -7.58
C ASN A 122 -30.64 -1.11 -6.52
N ILE A 123 -29.89 -0.27 -5.83
CA ILE A 123 -30.33 0.68 -4.78
C ILE A 123 -31.81 1.08 -4.92
N GLY A 124 -32.69 0.46 -4.11
CA GLY A 124 -34.12 0.76 -4.04
C GLY A 124 -35.01 0.28 -5.21
N HIS A 125 -34.47 -0.31 -6.29
CA HIS A 125 -35.23 -0.66 -7.49
C HIS A 125 -34.84 -2.00 -8.16
N TYR A 126 -35.73 -2.53 -9.00
CA TYR A 126 -35.42 -3.64 -9.91
C TYR A 126 -34.97 -3.16 -11.28
N SER A 127 -33.93 -3.80 -11.80
CA SER A 127 -33.41 -3.64 -13.15
C SER A 127 -33.76 -4.90 -13.95
N VAL A 128 -34.99 -4.93 -14.44
CA VAL A 128 -35.58 -6.06 -15.18
C VAL A 128 -36.11 -5.57 -16.54
N PRO A 129 -36.21 -6.45 -17.56
CA PRO A 129 -36.74 -6.08 -18.87
C PRO A 129 -38.04 -5.28 -18.79
N ALA A 130 -38.24 -4.37 -19.74
CA ALA A 130 -39.32 -3.37 -19.69
C ALA A 130 -40.73 -3.96 -19.53
N ASP A 131 -40.96 -5.18 -20.00
CA ASP A 131 -42.23 -5.90 -19.86
C ASP A 131 -42.47 -6.49 -18.46
N LEU A 132 -41.41 -6.65 -17.67
CA LEU A 132 -41.46 -7.07 -16.25
C LEU A 132 -41.44 -5.87 -15.29
N SER A 133 -41.13 -4.67 -15.78
CA SER A 133 -41.00 -3.45 -14.98
C SER A 133 -42.31 -2.63 -14.97
N ASN A 134 -42.55 -1.92 -13.88
CA ASN A 134 -43.59 -0.88 -13.83
C ASN A 134 -43.11 0.51 -14.27
N GLY A 135 -41.85 0.63 -14.69
CA GLY A 135 -41.24 1.89 -15.16
C GLY A 135 -40.83 2.88 -14.06
N VAL A 136 -41.04 2.55 -12.79
CA VAL A 136 -40.66 3.37 -11.62
C VAL A 136 -39.87 2.56 -10.58
N GLY A 137 -39.11 1.56 -11.06
CA GLY A 137 -38.20 0.76 -10.24
C GLY A 137 -38.84 -0.41 -9.48
N GLY A 138 -40.11 -0.74 -9.76
CA GLY A 138 -40.75 -1.97 -9.26
C GLY A 138 -41.14 -2.92 -10.39
N LEU A 139 -41.75 -4.04 -10.02
CA LEU A 139 -42.26 -5.02 -10.97
C LEU A 139 -43.64 -4.59 -11.52
N ALA A 140 -43.94 -5.02 -12.74
CA ALA A 140 -45.24 -4.85 -13.36
C ALA A 140 -46.34 -5.53 -12.52
N VAL A 141 -47.58 -5.04 -12.66
CA VAL A 141 -48.72 -5.57 -11.88
C VAL A 141 -48.92 -7.06 -12.16
N GLY A 142 -48.87 -7.87 -11.11
CA GLY A 142 -49.05 -9.32 -11.20
C GLY A 142 -47.79 -10.11 -11.55
N VAL A 143 -46.63 -9.45 -11.65
CA VAL A 143 -45.32 -10.09 -11.84
C VAL A 143 -44.60 -10.20 -10.51
N ASN A 144 -44.08 -11.39 -10.20
CA ASN A 144 -43.16 -11.65 -9.09
C ASN A 144 -41.87 -12.30 -9.62
N LEU A 145 -40.76 -12.08 -8.92
CA LEU A 145 -39.46 -12.65 -9.33
C LEU A 145 -39.40 -14.18 -9.27
N ASN A 146 -40.27 -14.80 -8.46
CA ASN A 146 -40.39 -16.25 -8.37
C ASN A 146 -41.51 -16.84 -9.24
N ASP A 147 -42.15 -16.04 -10.09
CA ASP A 147 -43.06 -16.58 -11.10
C ASP A 147 -42.26 -17.52 -12.03
N SER A 148 -42.82 -18.69 -12.33
CA SER A 148 -42.11 -19.73 -13.09
C SER A 148 -41.57 -19.24 -14.44
N ASP A 149 -42.30 -18.34 -15.09
CA ASP A 149 -41.92 -17.79 -16.39
C ASP A 149 -40.79 -16.76 -16.27
N VAL A 150 -40.74 -16.00 -15.17
CA VAL A 150 -39.66 -15.05 -14.87
C VAL A 150 -38.38 -15.80 -14.52
N VAL A 151 -38.48 -16.81 -13.65
CA VAL A 151 -37.36 -17.68 -13.30
C VAL A 151 -36.82 -18.39 -14.55
N ALA A 152 -37.68 -19.04 -15.33
CA ALA A 152 -37.26 -19.75 -16.54
C ALA A 152 -36.59 -18.82 -17.57
N ARG A 153 -37.09 -17.59 -17.72
CA ARG A 153 -36.49 -16.58 -18.60
C ARG A 153 -35.11 -16.15 -18.10
N PHE A 154 -34.95 -15.92 -16.81
CA PHE A 154 -33.64 -15.59 -16.22
C PHE A 154 -32.65 -16.74 -16.37
N LEU A 155 -33.06 -17.99 -16.15
CA LEU A 155 -32.19 -19.15 -16.36
C LEU A 155 -31.79 -19.31 -17.84
N ALA A 156 -32.69 -19.01 -18.79
CA ALA A 156 -32.38 -19.01 -20.22
C ALA A 156 -31.40 -17.90 -20.63
N LEU A 157 -31.41 -16.75 -19.93
CA LEU A 157 -30.36 -15.73 -20.06
C LEU A 157 -29.01 -16.31 -19.60
N LEU A 158 -28.97 -16.95 -18.42
CA LEU A 158 -27.74 -17.55 -17.88
C LEU A 158 -27.17 -18.62 -18.82
N ASP A 159 -28.01 -19.44 -19.45
CA ASP A 159 -27.59 -20.46 -20.43
C ASP A 159 -26.73 -19.88 -21.58
N GLN A 160 -26.98 -18.62 -21.96
CA GLN A 160 -26.25 -17.95 -23.03
C GLN A 160 -25.07 -17.12 -22.53
N VAL A 161 -25.23 -16.46 -21.38
CA VAL A 161 -24.22 -15.53 -20.83
C VAL A 161 -23.07 -16.28 -20.15
N VAL A 162 -23.37 -17.28 -19.33
CA VAL A 162 -22.39 -17.94 -18.45
C VAL A 162 -21.25 -18.62 -19.21
N PRO A 163 -21.48 -19.32 -20.34
CA PRO A 163 -20.38 -19.86 -21.14
C PRO A 163 -19.39 -18.77 -21.58
N LEU A 164 -19.90 -17.60 -21.97
CA LEU A 164 -19.08 -16.47 -22.43
C LEU A 164 -18.26 -15.86 -21.30
N LEU A 165 -18.85 -15.71 -20.11
CA LEU A 165 -18.15 -15.22 -18.91
C LEU A 165 -16.96 -16.14 -18.59
N ALA A 166 -17.23 -17.43 -18.63
CA ALA A 166 -16.32 -18.41 -18.10
C ALA A 166 -15.21 -18.79 -19.09
N GLU A 167 -15.41 -18.63 -20.40
CA GLU A 167 -14.35 -18.63 -21.41
C GLU A 167 -13.36 -17.45 -21.23
N ARG A 168 -13.80 -16.38 -20.58
CA ARG A 168 -13.08 -15.10 -20.44
C ARG A 168 -12.52 -14.85 -19.05
N GLY A 169 -12.51 -15.89 -18.20
CA GLY A 169 -11.86 -15.84 -16.89
C GLY A 169 -12.67 -15.13 -15.81
N SER A 170 -13.99 -14.96 -15.97
CA SER A 170 -14.85 -14.53 -14.87
C SER A 170 -14.82 -15.55 -13.74
N PHE A 171 -14.71 -15.06 -12.50
CA PHE A 171 -14.54 -15.91 -11.31
C PHE A 171 -15.71 -15.83 -10.33
N LEU A 172 -16.59 -14.85 -10.49
CA LEU A 172 -17.78 -14.68 -9.67
C LEU A 172 -18.90 -14.04 -10.50
N LEU A 173 -20.13 -14.54 -10.30
CA LEU A 173 -21.35 -13.99 -10.88
C LEU A 173 -22.22 -13.38 -9.77
N GLY A 174 -22.44 -12.08 -9.81
CA GLY A 174 -23.31 -11.34 -8.90
C GLY A 174 -24.70 -11.19 -9.50
N LEU A 175 -25.74 -11.25 -8.66
CA LEU A 175 -27.15 -11.17 -9.07
C LEU A 175 -27.87 -9.95 -8.46
N GLY A 176 -27.21 -8.79 -8.40
CA GLY A 176 -27.76 -7.59 -7.78
C GLY A 176 -26.71 -6.77 -7.02
N ASN A 177 -27.00 -5.49 -6.84
CA ASN A 177 -26.14 -4.51 -6.20
C ASN A 177 -26.90 -3.74 -5.13
N GLU A 178 -26.47 -3.78 -3.87
CA GLU A 178 -27.12 -3.06 -2.75
C GLU A 178 -28.64 -3.29 -2.67
N ILE A 179 -29.07 -4.52 -2.98
CA ILE A 179 -30.49 -4.87 -3.05
C ILE A 179 -31.16 -4.88 -1.67
N ASP A 180 -30.37 -4.94 -0.59
CA ASP A 180 -30.80 -4.78 0.80
C ASP A 180 -31.49 -3.43 1.05
N GLU A 181 -31.05 -2.35 0.41
CA GLU A 181 -31.70 -1.02 0.49
C GLU A 181 -33.17 -1.05 0.06
N ARG A 182 -33.55 -2.05 -0.75
CA ARG A 182 -34.95 -2.33 -1.09
C ARG A 182 -35.56 -3.38 -0.18
N LEU A 183 -34.88 -4.51 -0.01
CA LEU A 183 -35.48 -5.72 0.54
C LEU A 183 -35.65 -5.69 2.06
N ASP A 184 -34.83 -4.93 2.79
CA ASP A 184 -34.95 -4.84 4.25
C ASP A 184 -36.19 -4.05 4.70
N ASP A 185 -36.71 -3.16 3.83
CA ASP A 185 -37.96 -2.43 4.03
C ASP A 185 -39.17 -3.02 3.27
N ALA A 186 -38.94 -4.03 2.41
CA ALA A 186 -39.97 -4.67 1.61
C ALA A 186 -40.80 -5.69 2.42
N PRO A 187 -42.00 -6.07 1.94
CA PRO A 187 -42.73 -7.20 2.52
C PRO A 187 -41.91 -8.50 2.45
N GLU A 188 -42.03 -9.36 3.47
CA GLU A 188 -41.31 -10.64 3.52
C GLU A 188 -41.50 -11.52 2.27
N SER A 189 -42.66 -11.41 1.60
CA SER A 189 -42.94 -12.12 0.35
C SER A 189 -42.06 -11.68 -0.82
N GLU A 190 -41.62 -10.42 -0.83
CA GLU A 190 -40.75 -9.88 -1.88
C GLU A 190 -39.31 -10.36 -1.68
N LEU A 191 -38.80 -10.32 -0.43
CA LEU A 191 -37.53 -10.94 -0.08
C LEU A 191 -37.53 -12.45 -0.39
N ALA A 192 -38.61 -13.16 -0.07
CA ALA A 192 -38.76 -14.57 -0.40
C ALA A 192 -38.72 -14.82 -1.92
N ALA A 193 -39.43 -14.02 -2.71
CA ALA A 193 -39.43 -14.14 -4.17
C ALA A 193 -38.04 -13.91 -4.78
N TYR A 194 -37.31 -12.90 -4.30
CA TYR A 194 -35.93 -12.64 -4.72
C TYR A 194 -35.00 -13.78 -4.31
N ALA A 195 -35.11 -14.27 -3.07
CA ALA A 195 -34.32 -15.39 -2.57
C ALA A 195 -34.57 -16.70 -3.36
N GLU A 196 -35.82 -16.96 -3.77
CA GLU A 196 -36.18 -18.09 -4.63
C GLU A 196 -35.55 -17.98 -6.03
N LEU A 197 -35.53 -16.78 -6.62
CA LEU A 197 -34.84 -16.54 -7.90
C LEU A 197 -33.33 -16.78 -7.79
N VAL A 198 -32.68 -16.26 -6.73
CA VAL A 198 -31.24 -16.46 -6.47
C VAL A 198 -30.94 -17.95 -6.23
N ALA A 199 -31.76 -18.65 -5.45
CA ALA A 199 -31.61 -20.08 -5.20
C ALA A 199 -31.74 -20.91 -6.49
N ALA A 200 -32.72 -20.57 -7.34
CA ALA A 200 -32.90 -21.22 -8.64
C ALA A 200 -31.72 -20.97 -9.58
N ALA A 201 -31.19 -19.74 -9.61
CA ALA A 201 -29.98 -19.41 -10.37
C ALA A 201 -28.77 -20.19 -9.85
N ARG A 202 -28.56 -20.26 -8.53
CA ARG A 202 -27.48 -21.06 -7.92
C ARG A 202 -27.60 -22.54 -8.28
N GLU A 203 -28.79 -23.14 -8.16
CA GLU A 203 -29.00 -24.55 -8.51
C GLU A 203 -28.72 -24.80 -9.99
N HIS A 204 -29.19 -23.93 -10.88
CA HIS A 204 -28.93 -24.01 -12.31
C HIS A 204 -27.42 -23.92 -12.61
N MET A 205 -26.72 -22.99 -11.96
CA MET A 205 -25.27 -22.79 -12.10
C MET A 205 -24.46 -24.01 -11.69
N GLN A 206 -24.89 -24.79 -10.69
CA GLN A 206 -24.23 -26.05 -10.33
C GLN A 206 -24.21 -27.06 -11.49
N THR A 207 -25.17 -26.98 -12.42
CA THR A 207 -25.20 -27.82 -13.61
C THR A 207 -24.43 -27.23 -14.77
N LEU A 208 -24.48 -25.90 -14.93
CA LEU A 208 -23.89 -25.19 -16.06
C LEU A 208 -22.39 -24.96 -15.89
N ARG A 209 -21.99 -24.41 -14.74
CA ARG A 209 -20.60 -24.08 -14.35
C ARG A 209 -20.45 -24.11 -12.83
N PRO A 210 -20.22 -25.28 -12.21
CA PRO A 210 -20.08 -25.42 -10.76
C PRO A 210 -18.85 -24.71 -10.19
N ASP A 211 -17.93 -24.26 -11.03
CA ASP A 211 -16.74 -23.49 -10.69
C ASP A 211 -16.94 -21.97 -10.74
N LEU A 212 -18.12 -21.49 -11.19
CA LEU A 212 -18.48 -20.07 -11.19
C LEU A 212 -19.57 -19.81 -10.12
N PRO A 213 -19.19 -19.43 -8.89
CA PRO A 213 -20.14 -19.26 -7.81
C PRO A 213 -21.06 -18.05 -8.01
N VAL A 214 -22.25 -18.14 -7.42
CA VAL A 214 -23.28 -17.09 -7.42
C VAL A 214 -23.18 -16.25 -6.15
N ALA A 215 -23.17 -14.93 -6.31
CA ALA A 215 -23.18 -13.98 -5.21
C ALA A 215 -24.34 -12.98 -5.32
N VAL A 216 -24.63 -12.35 -4.18
CA VAL A 216 -25.44 -11.13 -4.10
C VAL A 216 -24.61 -10.08 -3.38
N THR A 217 -24.59 -8.85 -3.90
CA THR A 217 -23.83 -7.75 -3.29
C THR A 217 -24.74 -6.93 -2.40
N LEU A 218 -24.35 -6.74 -1.14
CA LEU A 218 -25.11 -5.98 -0.14
C LEU A 218 -24.31 -4.79 0.40
N THR A 219 -24.97 -3.83 1.03
CA THR A 219 -24.28 -2.75 1.74
C THR A 219 -23.54 -3.27 2.98
N SER A 220 -22.44 -2.62 3.32
CA SER A 220 -21.74 -2.88 4.60
C SER A 220 -22.61 -2.62 5.85
N SER A 221 -23.63 -1.76 5.76
CA SER A 221 -24.65 -1.56 6.81
C SER A 221 -25.44 -2.83 7.07
N ALA A 222 -26.00 -3.46 6.03
CA ALA A 222 -26.74 -4.71 6.18
C ALA A 222 -25.92 -5.81 6.85
N VAL A 223 -24.61 -5.86 6.54
CA VAL A 223 -23.66 -6.77 7.18
C VAL A 223 -23.44 -6.45 8.66
N ARG A 224 -23.13 -5.19 8.99
CA ARG A 224 -22.86 -4.77 10.38
C ARG A 224 -24.08 -4.94 11.28
N GLU A 225 -25.27 -4.67 10.74
CA GLU A 225 -26.55 -4.74 11.44
C GLU A 225 -27.17 -6.14 11.39
N GLN A 226 -26.60 -7.04 10.59
CA GLN A 226 -27.08 -8.41 10.36
C GLN A 226 -28.56 -8.44 9.99
N THR A 227 -28.94 -7.64 8.99
CA THR A 227 -30.33 -7.51 8.55
C THR A 227 -30.90 -8.82 8.02
N MET A 228 -32.23 -8.88 7.82
CA MET A 228 -32.87 -10.09 7.32
C MET A 228 -32.36 -10.45 5.92
N THR A 229 -32.15 -9.45 5.04
CA THR A 229 -31.59 -9.70 3.72
C THR A 229 -30.20 -10.33 3.81
N TRP A 230 -29.30 -9.81 4.68
CA TRP A 230 -27.99 -10.43 4.94
C TRP A 230 -28.11 -11.90 5.38
N GLN A 231 -28.99 -12.18 6.33
CA GLN A 231 -29.18 -13.54 6.85
C GLN A 231 -29.69 -14.50 5.77
N VAL A 232 -30.68 -14.08 4.97
CA VAL A 232 -31.27 -14.91 3.91
C VAL A 232 -30.28 -15.13 2.77
N MET A 233 -29.59 -14.09 2.29
CA MET A 233 -28.67 -14.22 1.15
C MET A 233 -27.50 -15.16 1.44
N ARG A 234 -27.04 -15.25 2.68
CA ARG A 234 -26.01 -16.22 3.10
C ARG A 234 -26.44 -17.68 3.00
N GLU A 235 -27.73 -17.96 3.01
CA GLU A 235 -28.28 -19.31 2.89
C GLU A 235 -28.57 -19.68 1.43
N VAL A 236 -28.93 -18.69 0.59
CA VAL A 236 -29.40 -18.94 -0.80
C VAL A 236 -28.36 -18.66 -1.88
N ALA A 237 -27.34 -17.83 -1.64
CA ALA A 237 -26.21 -17.62 -2.54
C ALA A 237 -25.00 -18.50 -2.15
N ASP A 238 -23.99 -18.62 -3.00
CA ASP A 238 -22.71 -19.24 -2.63
C ASP A 238 -21.84 -18.28 -1.82
N HIS A 239 -21.92 -16.97 -2.14
CA HIS A 239 -21.21 -15.90 -1.44
C HIS A 239 -22.08 -14.65 -1.29
N VAL A 240 -21.73 -13.81 -0.31
CA VAL A 240 -22.21 -12.43 -0.25
C VAL A 240 -21.00 -11.52 -0.48
N ALA A 241 -21.10 -10.68 -1.51
CA ALA A 241 -20.14 -9.61 -1.74
C ALA A 241 -20.64 -8.32 -1.06
N ILE A 242 -19.76 -7.35 -0.87
CA ILE A 242 -20.14 -6.10 -0.19
C ILE A 242 -19.67 -4.84 -0.92
N ASN A 243 -20.42 -3.77 -0.66
CA ASN A 243 -20.02 -2.39 -0.91
C ASN A 243 -19.70 -1.72 0.43
N TYR A 244 -18.49 -1.17 0.55
CA TYR A 244 -17.99 -0.56 1.78
C TYR A 244 -17.50 0.86 1.52
N ALA A 245 -18.02 1.79 2.34
CA ALA A 245 -17.51 3.15 2.46
C ALA A 245 -17.47 3.53 3.95
N PRO A 246 -16.39 4.16 4.47
CA PRO A 246 -16.34 4.64 5.84
C PRO A 246 -17.03 6.00 5.93
N ILE A 247 -18.36 5.97 5.85
CA ILE A 247 -19.24 7.13 5.95
C ILE A 247 -20.28 6.94 7.06
N ASP A 248 -20.70 8.03 7.69
CA ASP A 248 -21.77 8.03 8.69
C ASP A 248 -23.17 8.17 8.06
N ALA A 249 -24.21 8.07 8.89
CA ALA A 249 -25.61 8.18 8.46
C ALA A 249 -25.96 9.58 7.90
N GLU A 250 -25.17 10.60 8.22
CA GLU A 250 -25.31 11.96 7.69
C GLU A 250 -24.53 12.17 6.38
N TRP A 251 -23.93 11.12 5.82
CA TRP A 251 -23.11 11.13 4.59
C TRP A 251 -21.84 11.97 4.75
N ARG A 252 -21.23 11.94 5.93
CA ARG A 252 -19.88 12.46 6.16
C ARG A 252 -18.89 11.33 6.26
N VAL A 253 -17.65 11.61 5.88
CA VAL A 253 -16.58 10.65 6.06
C VAL A 253 -16.22 10.48 7.54
N LEU A 254 -15.87 9.26 7.92
CA LEU A 254 -15.33 8.99 9.25
C LEU A 254 -13.94 9.63 9.42
N ALA A 255 -13.61 10.00 10.65
CA ALA A 255 -12.25 10.41 10.99
C ALA A 255 -11.26 9.24 10.71
N PRO A 256 -10.06 9.49 10.16
CA PRO A 256 -9.12 8.44 9.76
C PRO A 256 -8.83 7.38 10.83
N GLU A 257 -8.76 7.79 12.09
CA GLU A 257 -8.54 6.92 13.24
C GLU A 257 -9.69 5.94 13.54
N LEU A 258 -10.90 6.20 13.03
CA LEU A 258 -12.08 5.36 13.23
C LEU A 258 -12.32 4.37 12.08
N ILE A 259 -11.66 4.56 10.92
CA ILE A 259 -11.87 3.75 9.72
C ILE A 259 -11.55 2.27 9.98
N ALA A 260 -10.45 2.02 10.68
CA ALA A 260 -10.04 0.66 11.03
C ALA A 260 -11.10 -0.07 11.88
N ASP A 261 -11.53 0.57 12.96
CA ASP A 261 -12.50 -0.02 13.89
C ASP A 261 -13.87 -0.20 13.24
N ASP A 262 -14.27 0.68 12.32
CA ASP A 262 -15.50 0.50 11.55
C ASP A 262 -15.41 -0.68 10.59
N PHE A 263 -14.29 -0.79 9.87
CA PHE A 263 -14.07 -1.88 8.92
C PHE A 263 -13.92 -3.24 9.62
N ASP A 264 -13.30 -3.29 10.81
CA ASP A 264 -13.15 -4.52 11.59
C ASP A 264 -14.51 -5.13 11.98
N LYS A 265 -15.57 -4.32 12.17
CA LYS A 265 -16.94 -4.84 12.40
C LYS A 265 -17.47 -5.63 11.21
N VAL A 266 -17.12 -5.22 9.99
CA VAL A 266 -17.46 -5.94 8.77
C VAL A 266 -16.67 -7.25 8.73
N LEU A 267 -15.36 -7.21 8.99
CA LEU A 267 -14.53 -8.41 9.04
C LEU A 267 -15.05 -9.43 10.06
N ASP A 268 -15.43 -8.97 11.25
CA ASP A 268 -15.98 -9.80 12.32
C ASP A 268 -17.28 -10.50 11.93
N ALA A 269 -18.16 -9.82 11.17
CA ALA A 269 -19.42 -10.40 10.69
C ALA A 269 -19.20 -11.55 9.68
N PHE A 270 -18.12 -11.49 8.89
CA PHE A 270 -17.70 -12.57 8.01
C PHE A 270 -16.95 -13.68 8.75
N GLY A 271 -16.25 -13.35 9.84
CA GLY A 271 -15.49 -14.31 10.64
C GLY A 271 -14.45 -15.06 9.81
N ASN A 272 -14.62 -16.38 9.65
CA ASN A 272 -13.75 -17.20 8.80
C ASN A 272 -14.26 -17.37 7.36
N GLY A 273 -15.36 -16.71 7.00
CA GLY A 273 -15.92 -16.72 5.66
C GLY A 273 -15.04 -15.96 4.66
N VAL A 274 -15.24 -16.25 3.37
CA VAL A 274 -14.56 -15.53 2.29
C VAL A 274 -15.15 -14.12 2.17
N LEU A 275 -14.26 -13.13 2.08
CA LEU A 275 -14.63 -11.74 1.82
C LEU A 275 -14.36 -11.37 0.37
N VAL A 276 -15.40 -10.87 -0.30
CA VAL A 276 -15.35 -10.23 -1.61
C VAL A 276 -15.91 -8.83 -1.48
N ILE A 277 -15.13 -7.83 -1.86
CA ILE A 277 -15.55 -6.44 -1.86
C ILE A 277 -15.71 -6.02 -3.31
N GLN A 278 -16.95 -5.79 -3.71
CA GLN A 278 -17.27 -5.30 -5.04
C GLN A 278 -16.91 -3.83 -5.18
N GLU A 279 -17.19 -3.05 -4.13
CA GLU A 279 -16.91 -1.62 -4.07
C GLU A 279 -16.20 -1.29 -2.76
N LEU A 280 -14.90 -0.97 -2.86
CA LEU A 280 -14.15 -0.34 -1.78
C LEU A 280 -14.03 1.14 -2.09
N THR A 281 -14.81 1.94 -1.37
CA THR A 281 -14.97 3.36 -1.67
C THR A 281 -14.34 4.24 -0.60
N CYS A 282 -13.45 5.13 -1.04
CA CYS A 282 -12.91 6.23 -0.23
C CYS A 282 -13.21 7.54 -0.99
N PRO A 283 -14.30 8.26 -0.65
CA PRO A 283 -14.66 9.47 -1.38
C PRO A 283 -13.66 10.61 -1.17
N SER A 284 -13.64 11.56 -2.10
CA SER A 284 -12.80 12.76 -2.01
C SER A 284 -13.56 14.09 -1.97
N ALA A 285 -14.91 14.02 -1.94
CA ALA A 285 -15.82 15.16 -1.85
C ALA A 285 -15.60 16.03 -0.61
N GLU A 286 -15.42 17.34 -0.82
CA GLU A 286 -15.17 18.30 0.26
C GLU A 286 -16.42 18.50 1.13
N SER A 287 -17.62 18.48 0.54
CA SER A 287 -18.90 18.59 1.28
C SER A 287 -19.12 17.47 2.31
N MET A 288 -18.49 16.31 2.12
CA MET A 288 -18.54 15.19 3.08
C MET A 288 -17.52 15.34 4.22
N GLY A 289 -16.66 16.36 4.18
CA GLY A 289 -15.49 16.49 5.04
C GLY A 289 -14.27 15.68 4.55
N ALA A 290 -14.29 15.23 3.29
CA ALA A 290 -13.21 14.46 2.68
C ALA A 290 -12.24 15.36 1.88
N SER A 291 -11.23 14.74 1.30
CA SER A 291 -10.30 15.35 0.35
C SER A 291 -9.54 14.25 -0.39
N PRO A 292 -8.81 14.56 -1.49
CA PRO A 292 -7.90 13.60 -2.10
C PRO A 292 -6.83 13.06 -1.14
N TRP A 293 -6.46 13.85 -0.11
CA TRP A 293 -5.56 13.40 0.95
C TRP A 293 -6.25 12.42 1.91
N TRP A 294 -7.46 12.75 2.38
CA TRP A 294 -8.24 11.85 3.21
C TRP A 294 -8.52 10.51 2.48
N GLN A 295 -8.81 10.55 1.17
CA GLN A 295 -8.97 9.35 0.33
C GLN A 295 -7.71 8.46 0.40
N SER A 296 -6.51 9.04 0.34
CA SER A 296 -5.27 8.27 0.45
C SER A 296 -5.06 7.64 1.83
N GLN A 297 -5.43 8.34 2.92
CA GLN A 297 -5.37 7.81 4.28
C GLN A 297 -6.36 6.66 4.47
N CYS A 298 -7.60 6.85 3.98
CA CYS A 298 -8.65 5.82 3.97
C CYS A 298 -8.18 4.56 3.26
N LEU A 299 -7.64 4.69 2.03
CA LEU A 299 -7.11 3.55 1.28
C LEU A 299 -5.94 2.87 1.99
N ALA A 300 -5.01 3.64 2.57
CA ALA A 300 -3.87 3.07 3.28
C ALA A 300 -4.31 2.21 4.48
N VAL A 301 -5.27 2.69 5.27
CA VAL A 301 -5.83 1.95 6.40
C VAL A 301 -6.54 0.69 5.94
N LEU A 302 -7.46 0.80 4.97
CA LEU A 302 -8.26 -0.33 4.52
C LEU A 302 -7.41 -1.40 3.84
N LEU A 303 -6.46 -1.02 3.00
CA LEU A 303 -5.59 -1.97 2.30
C LEU A 303 -4.65 -2.72 3.25
N GLU A 304 -4.21 -2.12 4.37
CA GLU A 304 -3.44 -2.85 5.39
C GLU A 304 -4.33 -3.82 6.19
N ARG A 305 -5.56 -3.45 6.52
CA ARG A 305 -6.53 -4.36 7.15
C ARG A 305 -6.85 -5.54 6.24
N LEU A 306 -7.08 -5.28 4.96
CA LEU A 306 -7.33 -6.31 3.94
C LEU A 306 -6.14 -7.25 3.76
N ARG A 307 -4.91 -6.73 3.84
CA ARG A 307 -3.68 -7.54 3.81
C ARG A 307 -3.58 -8.49 5.01
N ALA A 308 -4.01 -8.05 6.20
CA ALA A 308 -4.04 -8.89 7.40
C ALA A 308 -5.14 -9.97 7.36
N HIS A 309 -6.26 -9.69 6.67
CA HIS A 309 -7.40 -10.60 6.58
C HIS A 309 -7.20 -11.68 5.50
N ARG A 310 -6.83 -12.89 5.91
CA ARG A 310 -6.42 -14.00 5.02
C ARG A 310 -7.54 -14.57 4.16
N GLN A 311 -8.79 -14.29 4.49
CA GLN A 311 -9.98 -14.81 3.83
C GLN A 311 -10.49 -13.85 2.72
N THR A 312 -9.95 -12.64 2.62
CA THR A 312 -10.23 -11.76 1.49
C THR A 312 -9.71 -12.38 0.19
N ARG A 313 -10.54 -12.41 -0.85
CA ARG A 313 -10.18 -12.94 -2.17
C ARG A 313 -10.12 -11.88 -3.25
N PHE A 314 -11.03 -10.93 -3.19
CA PHE A 314 -11.16 -9.91 -4.21
C PHE A 314 -11.61 -8.59 -3.60
N VAL A 315 -11.01 -7.50 -4.07
CA VAL A 315 -11.37 -6.13 -3.72
C VAL A 315 -11.32 -5.32 -5.01
N SER A 316 -12.41 -4.63 -5.34
CA SER A 316 -12.42 -3.65 -6.42
C SER A 316 -12.50 -2.24 -5.85
N LEU A 317 -11.52 -1.41 -6.21
CA LEU A 317 -11.50 0.01 -5.87
C LEU A 317 -12.55 0.73 -6.70
N PHE A 318 -13.52 1.35 -6.03
CA PHE A 318 -14.61 2.09 -6.66
C PHE A 318 -14.34 3.61 -6.58
N SER A 319 -14.09 4.32 -7.67
CA SER A 319 -13.94 3.88 -9.08
C SER A 319 -12.55 4.22 -9.64
N LEU A 320 -12.25 3.79 -10.87
CA LEU A 320 -10.98 4.10 -11.54
C LEU A 320 -10.78 5.62 -11.74
N GLU A 321 -11.77 6.31 -12.30
CA GLU A 321 -11.76 7.75 -12.54
C GLU A 321 -13.02 8.44 -12.01
N ASP A 322 -12.89 9.74 -11.73
CA ASP A 322 -14.03 10.62 -11.44
C ASP A 322 -14.93 10.77 -12.65
N LEU A 323 -16.19 11.08 -12.41
CA LEU A 323 -17.11 11.42 -13.48
C LEU A 323 -16.76 12.80 -14.04
N ASP A 324 -16.64 12.91 -15.36
CA ASP A 324 -16.57 14.20 -16.03
C ASP A 324 -17.85 15.02 -15.78
N GLY A 325 -17.80 16.33 -16.04
CA GLY A 325 -18.92 17.22 -15.73
C GLY A 325 -20.25 16.86 -16.41
N ALA A 326 -20.24 16.30 -17.62
CA ALA A 326 -21.45 15.91 -18.33
C ALA A 326 -22.00 14.58 -17.80
N THR A 327 -21.12 13.60 -17.58
CA THR A 327 -21.46 12.30 -17.00
C THR A 327 -21.98 12.46 -15.57
N CYS A 328 -21.30 13.27 -14.76
CA CYS A 328 -21.72 13.63 -13.40
C CYS A 328 -23.14 14.21 -13.40
N GLN A 329 -23.45 15.16 -14.29
CA GLN A 329 -24.81 15.72 -14.41
C GLN A 329 -25.86 14.69 -14.80
N ALA A 330 -25.53 13.82 -15.77
CA ALA A 330 -26.44 12.76 -16.22
C ALA A 330 -26.74 11.77 -15.08
N VAL A 331 -25.71 11.35 -14.35
CA VAL A 331 -25.85 10.45 -13.21
C VAL A 331 -26.65 11.12 -12.09
N GLN A 332 -26.33 12.36 -11.71
CA GLN A 332 -27.09 13.08 -10.69
C GLN A 332 -28.57 13.21 -11.05
N ALA A 333 -28.91 13.41 -12.33
CA ALA A 333 -30.30 13.48 -12.79
C ALA A 333 -31.08 12.16 -12.60
N VAL A 334 -30.40 11.00 -12.65
CA VAL A 334 -31.01 9.69 -12.37
C VAL A 334 -31.39 9.55 -10.90
N PHE A 335 -30.58 10.09 -10.00
CA PHE A 335 -30.82 10.03 -8.55
C PHE A 335 -31.68 11.19 -8.02
N GLU A 336 -31.87 12.27 -8.78
CA GLU A 336 -32.67 13.42 -8.37
C GLU A 336 -34.06 13.04 -7.82
N PRO A 337 -34.83 12.10 -8.43
CA PRO A 337 -36.12 11.69 -7.89
C PRO A 337 -36.03 11.11 -6.46
N LEU A 338 -34.92 10.43 -6.13
CA LEU A 338 -34.66 9.84 -4.81
C LEU A 338 -34.30 10.91 -3.76
N LEU A 339 -33.89 12.11 -4.19
CA LEU A 339 -33.46 13.21 -3.33
C LEU A 339 -34.53 14.28 -3.12
N THR A 340 -35.72 14.13 -3.71
CA THR A 340 -36.77 15.16 -3.73
C THR A 340 -37.17 15.67 -2.34
N ASP A 341 -37.19 14.78 -1.34
CA ASP A 341 -37.56 15.09 0.05
C ASP A 341 -36.34 15.23 0.99
N ALA A 342 -35.12 15.14 0.45
CA ALA A 342 -33.90 15.18 1.25
C ALA A 342 -33.47 16.64 1.57
N PRO A 343 -32.81 16.87 2.72
CA PRO A 343 -32.22 18.18 3.03
C PRO A 343 -31.24 18.63 1.94
N ALA A 344 -31.24 19.93 1.61
CA ALA A 344 -30.42 20.46 0.53
C ALA A 344 -28.91 20.18 0.70
N ASP A 345 -28.42 20.24 1.95
CA ASP A 345 -27.04 19.93 2.30
C ASP A 345 -26.71 18.44 2.15
N PHE A 346 -27.69 17.56 2.39
CA PHE A 346 -27.56 16.13 2.13
C PHE A 346 -27.49 15.87 0.61
N SER A 347 -28.40 16.47 -0.15
CA SER A 347 -28.44 16.30 -1.61
C SER A 347 -27.18 16.87 -2.28
N GLU A 348 -26.55 17.90 -1.71
CA GLU A 348 -25.24 18.39 -2.13
C GLU A 348 -24.13 17.36 -1.86
N ARG A 349 -24.06 16.81 -0.64
CA ARG A 349 -23.08 15.77 -0.28
C ARG A 349 -23.17 14.55 -1.19
N PHE A 350 -24.38 14.04 -1.39
CA PHE A 350 -24.62 12.88 -2.24
C PHE A 350 -24.21 13.12 -3.70
N ARG A 351 -24.52 14.31 -4.24
CA ARG A 351 -24.16 14.69 -5.61
C ARG A 351 -22.66 14.81 -5.81
N GLU A 352 -21.95 15.42 -4.87
CA GLU A 352 -20.49 15.54 -4.94
C GLU A 352 -19.80 14.19 -4.71
N TYR A 353 -20.32 13.37 -3.80
CA TYR A 353 -19.88 11.99 -3.58
C TYR A 353 -19.81 11.23 -4.91
N LEU A 354 -20.94 11.14 -5.64
CA LEU A 354 -21.02 10.37 -6.88
C LEU A 354 -19.99 10.77 -7.93
N CYS A 355 -19.60 12.05 -7.96
CA CYS A 355 -18.69 12.55 -8.99
C CYS A 355 -17.21 12.50 -8.61
N THR A 356 -16.88 12.16 -7.35
CA THR A 356 -15.51 12.27 -6.82
C THR A 356 -14.96 10.96 -6.23
N LEU A 357 -15.51 9.82 -6.66
CA LEU A 357 -15.14 8.47 -6.20
C LEU A 357 -13.86 7.92 -6.85
N GLY A 358 -13.43 8.52 -7.94
CA GLY A 358 -12.26 8.09 -8.69
C GLY A 358 -10.97 8.19 -7.88
N ILE A 359 -10.06 7.23 -8.09
CA ILE A 359 -8.65 7.35 -7.66
C ILE A 359 -7.81 8.12 -8.69
N LEU A 360 -8.32 8.28 -9.91
CA LEU A 360 -7.92 9.29 -10.89
C LEU A 360 -9.00 10.38 -10.93
N ASP A 361 -8.62 11.61 -11.29
CA ASP A 361 -9.63 12.61 -11.68
C ASP A 361 -10.17 12.34 -13.09
N SER A 362 -11.16 13.12 -13.52
CA SER A 362 -11.87 12.92 -14.79
C SER A 362 -11.01 13.22 -16.04
N ASP A 363 -9.83 13.82 -15.87
CA ASP A 363 -8.83 14.01 -16.93
C ASP A 363 -7.78 12.87 -16.95
N GLY A 364 -7.97 11.84 -16.11
CA GLY A 364 -7.05 10.73 -15.95
C GLY A 364 -5.77 11.10 -15.19
N LYS A 365 -5.75 12.19 -14.43
CA LYS A 365 -4.60 12.56 -13.59
C LYS A 365 -4.71 11.84 -12.23
N PRO A 366 -3.60 11.29 -11.70
CA PRO A 366 -3.62 10.59 -10.43
C PRO A 366 -3.97 11.49 -9.25
N LYS A 367 -4.90 11.04 -8.41
CA LYS A 367 -5.05 11.53 -7.05
C LYS A 367 -4.06 10.82 -6.12
N PRO A 368 -3.80 11.34 -4.89
CA PRO A 368 -2.90 10.68 -3.94
C PRO A 368 -3.26 9.21 -3.65
N GLY A 369 -4.55 8.87 -3.67
CA GLY A 369 -5.04 7.49 -3.52
C GLY A 369 -4.52 6.50 -4.58
N TRP A 370 -4.28 6.96 -5.82
CA TRP A 370 -3.70 6.13 -6.88
C TRP A 370 -2.32 5.59 -6.51
N GLY A 371 -1.47 6.44 -5.91
CA GLY A 371 -0.14 6.03 -5.46
C GLY A 371 -0.21 4.95 -4.39
N ILE A 372 -1.10 5.11 -3.41
CA ILE A 372 -1.34 4.11 -2.35
C ILE A 372 -1.77 2.76 -2.92
N ALA A 373 -2.70 2.76 -3.88
CA ALA A 373 -3.17 1.55 -4.53
C ALA A 373 -2.03 0.82 -5.29
N LEU A 374 -1.23 1.55 -6.08
CA LEU A 374 -0.13 0.96 -6.84
C LEU A 374 1.01 0.44 -5.94
N ASP A 375 1.40 1.21 -4.92
CA ASP A 375 2.40 0.79 -3.94
C ASP A 375 1.97 -0.50 -3.24
N TRP A 376 0.69 -0.59 -2.88
CA TRP A 376 0.13 -1.79 -2.28
C TRP A 376 0.18 -2.98 -3.24
N VAL A 377 -0.22 -2.80 -4.50
CA VAL A 377 -0.16 -3.86 -5.53
C VAL A 377 1.27 -4.40 -5.67
N ALA A 378 2.25 -3.51 -5.75
CA ALA A 378 3.65 -3.88 -5.86
C ALA A 378 4.14 -4.68 -4.64
N LYS A 379 3.86 -4.18 -3.42
CA LYS A 379 4.22 -4.83 -2.15
C LYS A 379 3.52 -6.18 -1.98
N PHE A 380 2.24 -6.26 -2.34
CA PHE A 380 1.43 -7.47 -2.16
C PHE A 380 1.87 -8.58 -3.11
N ARG A 381 2.15 -8.27 -4.39
CA ARG A 381 2.69 -9.23 -5.38
C ARG A 381 4.03 -9.82 -4.93
N ALA A 382 4.91 -9.01 -4.36
CA ALA A 382 6.18 -9.48 -3.79
C ALA A 382 5.95 -10.47 -2.62
N SER A 383 4.96 -10.20 -1.76
CA SER A 383 4.61 -11.06 -0.62
C SER A 383 3.97 -12.41 -1.04
N GLN A 384 3.08 -12.40 -2.04
CA GLN A 384 2.45 -13.60 -2.61
C GLN A 384 3.46 -14.51 -3.30
N THR A 385 4.39 -13.93 -4.06
CA THR A 385 5.49 -14.66 -4.71
C THR A 385 6.36 -15.37 -3.66
N ARG A 386 6.65 -14.72 -2.53
CA ARG A 386 7.39 -15.30 -1.40
C ARG A 386 6.66 -16.47 -0.73
N LEU A 387 5.35 -16.37 -0.54
CA LEU A 387 4.52 -17.44 0.05
C LEU A 387 4.37 -18.65 -0.88
N GLN A 388 4.23 -18.44 -2.20
CA GLN A 388 4.21 -19.53 -3.18
C GLN A 388 5.57 -20.24 -3.29
N MET A 389 6.67 -19.53 -3.05
CA MET A 389 8.01 -20.15 -2.98
C MET A 389 8.23 -20.97 -1.70
N LEU A 390 7.61 -20.59 -0.58
CA LEU A 390 7.69 -21.34 0.68
C LEU A 390 6.73 -22.55 0.73
N GLY A 391 5.59 -22.49 0.02
CA GLY A 391 4.57 -23.54 0.00
C GLY A 391 4.79 -24.70 -0.99
N ARG A 392 5.84 -24.67 -1.83
CA ARG A 392 6.16 -25.71 -2.83
C ARG A 392 7.22 -26.72 -2.37
N HIS A 393 7.30 -27.00 -1.07
CA HIS A 393 8.18 -28.04 -0.53
C HIS A 393 7.55 -29.43 -0.46
N ASP A 394 6.25 -29.58 -0.73
CA ASP A 394 5.63 -30.89 -0.93
C ASP A 394 5.15 -31.05 -2.38
N GLU A 395 5.61 -32.15 -2.97
CA GLU A 395 5.31 -32.71 -4.30
C GLU A 395 6.35 -32.45 -5.41
N GLY A 396 7.15 -33.49 -5.62
CA GLY A 396 8.30 -33.51 -6.51
C GLY A 396 7.95 -33.39 -7.98
N SER A 397 8.67 -32.51 -8.68
CA SER A 397 9.53 -32.91 -9.79
C SER A 397 10.31 -31.71 -10.33
N ASN A 398 11.59 -31.96 -10.61
CA ASN A 398 12.54 -31.03 -11.22
C ASN A 398 11.99 -30.32 -12.47
N ARG A 399 11.74 -29.01 -12.37
CA ARG A 399 11.99 -28.06 -13.46
C ARG A 399 12.56 -26.76 -12.92
N ARG A 400 13.87 -26.57 -13.18
CA ARG A 400 14.56 -25.27 -13.12
C ARG A 400 13.73 -24.22 -13.84
N LEU A 401 13.13 -23.28 -13.10
CA LEU A 401 12.69 -22.00 -13.66
C LEU A 401 13.76 -20.97 -13.30
N LEU A 402 14.47 -20.51 -14.32
CA LEU A 402 15.47 -19.45 -14.20
C LEU A 402 14.76 -18.15 -13.81
N LEU A 403 14.83 -17.77 -12.53
CA LEU A 403 14.74 -16.36 -12.14
C LEU A 403 15.81 -15.64 -12.97
N ARG A 404 15.45 -14.62 -13.75
CA ARG A 404 16.47 -13.74 -14.31
C ARG A 404 17.25 -13.18 -13.11
N PRO A 405 18.59 -13.31 -13.09
CA PRO A 405 19.38 -12.70 -12.03
C PRO A 405 19.07 -11.19 -11.99
N PRO A 406 19.06 -10.57 -10.79
CA PRO A 406 18.96 -9.12 -10.71
C PRO A 406 20.04 -8.50 -11.60
N PRO A 407 19.76 -7.35 -12.25
CA PRO A 407 20.75 -6.72 -13.11
C PRO A 407 22.00 -6.40 -12.28
N SER A 408 23.12 -7.05 -12.62
CA SER A 408 24.42 -6.83 -12.00
C SER A 408 25.00 -5.47 -12.43
N GLY A 409 25.79 -4.86 -11.56
CA GLY A 409 26.42 -3.57 -11.77
C GLY A 409 25.54 -2.39 -11.36
N ARG A 410 25.93 -1.19 -11.81
CA ARG A 410 25.30 0.07 -11.41
C ARG A 410 23.90 0.21 -12.00
N GLN A 411 22.93 0.51 -11.14
CA GLN A 411 21.57 0.90 -11.48
C GLN A 411 21.30 2.30 -10.97
N GLU A 412 20.64 3.14 -11.78
CA GLU A 412 20.07 4.41 -11.32
C GLU A 412 18.57 4.28 -11.14
N ARG A 413 18.09 4.77 -10.00
CA ARG A 413 16.69 4.65 -9.58
C ARG A 413 16.20 6.03 -9.15
N PHE A 414 14.90 6.26 -9.29
CA PHE A 414 14.25 7.50 -8.87
C PHE A 414 13.05 7.15 -8.02
N LEU A 415 12.92 7.84 -6.89
CA LEU A 415 11.75 7.76 -6.02
C LEU A 415 11.10 9.13 -5.94
N PRO A 416 9.77 9.23 -5.93
CA PRO A 416 9.11 10.48 -5.58
C PRO A 416 9.49 10.84 -4.13
N LEU A 417 10.03 12.04 -3.92
CA LEU A 417 9.93 12.69 -2.61
C LEU A 417 8.43 12.92 -2.38
N THR A 418 7.98 12.68 -1.15
CA THR A 418 6.59 12.82 -0.69
C THR A 418 5.80 13.93 -1.41
N ALA A 419 4.52 13.67 -1.68
CA ALA A 419 3.62 14.33 -2.63
C ALA A 419 3.41 15.87 -2.52
N THR A 420 4.18 16.59 -1.70
CA THR A 420 4.11 18.06 -1.54
C THR A 420 4.94 18.82 -2.57
N THR A 421 6.04 18.27 -3.10
CA THR A 421 6.89 18.98 -4.08
C THR A 421 6.80 18.43 -5.51
N GLY A 422 6.38 17.17 -5.67
CA GLY A 422 6.37 16.49 -6.98
C GLY A 422 7.77 16.16 -7.52
N GLU A 423 8.81 16.37 -6.73
CA GLU A 423 10.20 16.11 -7.12
C GLU A 423 10.54 14.62 -7.01
N GLN A 424 11.26 14.07 -7.99
CA GLN A 424 11.88 12.75 -7.85
C GLN A 424 13.31 12.88 -7.33
N ARG A 425 13.63 12.13 -6.27
CA ARG A 425 14.97 12.01 -5.71
C ARG A 425 15.61 10.72 -6.21
N ARG A 426 16.80 10.89 -6.78
CA ARG A 426 17.59 9.81 -7.34
C ARG A 426 18.29 9.01 -6.23
N TYR A 427 18.59 7.75 -6.49
CA TYR A 427 19.62 7.01 -5.76
C TYR A 427 20.29 6.02 -6.70
N GLN A 428 21.52 5.61 -6.37
CA GLN A 428 22.31 4.70 -7.18
C GLN A 428 22.55 3.42 -6.41
N VAL A 429 22.41 2.29 -7.08
CA VAL A 429 22.59 0.97 -6.48
C VAL A 429 23.72 0.26 -7.21
N HIS A 430 24.70 -0.21 -6.46
CA HIS A 430 25.69 -1.16 -6.96
C HIS A 430 25.30 -2.56 -6.50
N VAL A 431 24.96 -3.42 -7.46
CA VAL A 431 24.68 -4.84 -7.23
C VAL A 431 25.87 -5.66 -7.69
N PRO A 432 26.48 -6.50 -6.84
CA PRO A 432 27.59 -7.36 -7.23
C PRO A 432 27.22 -8.30 -8.38
N ALA A 433 28.20 -8.76 -9.15
CA ALA A 433 27.96 -9.73 -10.23
C ALA A 433 27.56 -11.13 -9.74
N ASP A 434 27.92 -11.47 -8.50
CA ASP A 434 27.61 -12.76 -7.88
C ASP A 434 26.12 -12.94 -7.58
N LEU A 435 25.72 -14.17 -7.21
CA LEU A 435 24.36 -14.47 -6.76
C LEU A 435 24.16 -14.07 -5.29
N PRO A 436 22.95 -13.67 -4.87
CA PRO A 436 22.67 -13.37 -3.48
C PRO A 436 22.96 -14.57 -2.58
N PRO A 437 23.54 -14.36 -1.38
CA PRO A 437 23.69 -15.45 -0.42
C PRO A 437 22.32 -15.93 0.09
N PRO A 438 22.26 -17.15 0.67
CA PRO A 438 21.05 -17.63 1.33
C PRO A 438 20.55 -16.60 2.36
N GLY A 439 19.28 -16.21 2.27
CA GLY A 439 18.68 -15.16 3.10
C GLY A 439 18.71 -13.74 2.50
N GLY A 440 19.32 -13.54 1.33
CA GLY A 440 19.34 -12.27 0.61
C GLY A 440 20.64 -11.47 0.78
N TRP A 441 20.78 -10.39 0.00
CA TRP A 441 21.92 -9.48 0.03
C TRP A 441 21.97 -8.67 1.33
N PRO A 442 23.14 -8.59 2.01
CA PRO A 442 23.40 -7.48 2.92
C PRO A 442 23.28 -6.15 2.17
N VAL A 443 22.79 -5.10 2.83
CA VAL A 443 22.60 -3.77 2.24
C VAL A 443 23.35 -2.74 3.06
N VAL A 444 24.09 -1.87 2.39
CA VAL A 444 24.72 -0.68 3.01
C VAL A 444 24.12 0.58 2.38
N LEU A 445 23.40 1.35 3.17
CA LEU A 445 22.92 2.69 2.84
C LEU A 445 24.05 3.69 3.03
N ILE A 446 24.36 4.49 2.02
CA ILE A 446 25.55 5.34 1.96
C ILE A 446 25.14 6.79 1.69
N PHE A 447 25.47 7.68 2.63
CA PHE A 447 25.05 9.09 2.62
C PHE A 447 26.25 10.03 2.44
N HIS A 448 26.23 10.82 1.36
CA HIS A 448 27.28 11.80 1.07
C HIS A 448 27.26 13.00 2.05
N GLY A 449 28.39 13.71 2.15
CA GLY A 449 28.47 14.97 2.91
C GLY A 449 27.70 16.12 2.29
N GLY A 450 27.45 17.18 3.06
CA GLY A 450 26.69 18.35 2.59
C GLY A 450 27.34 19.00 1.36
N GLY A 451 26.55 19.29 0.33
CA GLY A 451 27.01 19.79 -0.96
C GLY A 451 27.56 18.72 -1.92
N GLY A 452 27.73 17.49 -1.45
CA GLY A 452 28.13 16.32 -2.26
C GLY A 452 26.97 15.73 -3.07
N ARG A 453 27.25 14.61 -3.73
CA ARG A 453 26.28 13.80 -4.50
C ARG A 453 26.57 12.32 -4.35
N GLY A 454 25.59 11.48 -4.65
CA GLY A 454 25.76 10.02 -4.62
C GLY A 454 26.87 9.51 -5.54
N ASP A 455 26.99 10.06 -6.76
CA ASP A 455 28.01 9.67 -7.73
C ASP A 455 29.43 10.09 -7.31
N SER A 456 29.58 11.30 -6.79
CA SER A 456 30.88 11.79 -6.30
C SER A 456 31.32 11.05 -5.05
N PHE A 457 30.38 10.77 -4.13
CA PHE A 457 30.72 10.07 -2.90
C PHE A 457 31.04 8.59 -3.13
N ARG A 458 30.49 7.97 -4.18
CA ARG A 458 30.97 6.67 -4.67
C ARG A 458 32.44 6.72 -5.08
N GLU A 459 32.87 7.75 -5.82
CA GLU A 459 34.28 7.90 -6.21
C GLU A 459 35.21 8.22 -5.03
N GLU A 460 34.71 8.99 -4.06
CA GLU A 460 35.42 9.33 -2.82
C GLU A 460 35.61 8.10 -1.92
N SER A 461 34.53 7.38 -1.63
CA SER A 461 34.51 6.28 -0.65
C SER A 461 34.83 4.91 -1.21
N ARG A 462 34.64 4.68 -2.52
CA ARG A 462 34.84 3.38 -3.20
C ARG A 462 34.05 2.22 -2.58
N TRP A 463 32.91 2.52 -1.98
CA TRP A 463 32.01 1.50 -1.43
C TRP A 463 31.53 0.49 -2.47
N ASP A 464 31.46 0.87 -3.75
CA ASP A 464 31.12 -0.01 -4.87
C ASP A 464 32.19 -1.09 -5.11
N GLU A 465 33.48 -0.75 -4.99
CA GLU A 465 34.57 -1.72 -5.10
C GLU A 465 34.54 -2.75 -3.95
N VAL A 466 34.24 -2.29 -2.73
CA VAL A 466 34.11 -3.17 -1.57
C VAL A 466 32.85 -4.02 -1.69
N ALA A 467 31.72 -3.45 -2.13
CA ALA A 467 30.48 -4.16 -2.43
C ALA A 467 30.68 -5.30 -3.43
N GLU A 468 31.36 -5.03 -4.55
CA GLU A 468 31.69 -6.03 -5.56
C GLU A 468 32.54 -7.16 -4.98
N SER A 469 33.60 -6.81 -4.23
CA SER A 469 34.55 -7.82 -3.71
C SER A 469 34.05 -8.60 -2.49
N GLN A 470 33.02 -8.11 -1.80
CA GLN A 470 32.53 -8.68 -0.53
C GLN A 470 31.05 -9.11 -0.58
N ASN A 471 30.41 -9.03 -1.74
CA ASN A 471 29.07 -9.56 -1.99
C ASN A 471 27.97 -8.94 -1.11
N PHE A 472 27.87 -7.61 -1.16
CA PHE A 472 26.73 -6.86 -0.62
C PHE A 472 26.27 -5.75 -1.57
N VAL A 473 25.08 -5.23 -1.34
CA VAL A 473 24.50 -4.15 -2.14
C VAL A 473 24.85 -2.81 -1.53
N ALA A 474 25.49 -1.93 -2.30
CA ALA A 474 25.81 -0.56 -1.90
C ALA A 474 24.80 0.42 -2.50
N VAL A 475 24.23 1.27 -1.66
CA VAL A 475 23.15 2.19 -2.03
C VAL A 475 23.61 3.62 -1.77
N PHE A 476 23.98 4.34 -2.83
CA PHE A 476 24.38 5.74 -2.76
C PHE A 476 23.15 6.62 -2.90
N ALA A 477 22.66 7.10 -1.76
CA ALA A 477 21.49 7.96 -1.69
C ALA A 477 21.84 9.41 -2.08
N GLU A 478 20.88 10.15 -2.62
CA GLU A 478 21.06 11.58 -2.95
C GLU A 478 20.36 12.47 -1.94
N GLY A 479 21.01 13.55 -1.50
CA GLY A 479 20.43 14.60 -0.67
C GLY A 479 19.52 15.55 -1.46
N THR A 480 18.80 16.43 -0.77
CA THR A 480 17.90 17.43 -1.40
C THR A 480 18.63 18.75 -1.57
N ARG A 481 18.49 19.35 -2.74
CA ARG A 481 19.01 20.69 -3.06
C ARG A 481 17.98 21.77 -2.70
N PRO A 482 18.39 22.97 -2.23
CA PRO A 482 17.46 24.07 -1.96
C PRO A 482 16.58 24.44 -3.15
N ASP A 483 17.16 24.55 -4.35
CA ASP A 483 16.44 24.82 -5.61
C ASP A 483 16.41 23.55 -6.49
N PRO A 484 15.24 22.89 -6.62
CA PRO A 484 15.06 21.72 -7.47
C PRO A 484 15.31 21.98 -8.94
N GLU A 485 15.04 23.18 -9.43
CA GLU A 485 15.08 23.49 -10.86
C GLU A 485 16.50 23.82 -11.32
N SER A 486 17.41 24.08 -10.39
CA SER A 486 18.83 24.35 -10.67
C SER A 486 19.70 23.10 -10.48
N PRO A 487 20.79 22.95 -11.27
CA PRO A 487 21.73 21.84 -11.08
C PRO A 487 22.40 21.89 -9.70
N PRO A 488 22.85 20.74 -9.16
CA PRO A 488 23.54 20.69 -7.88
C PRO A 488 24.88 21.41 -7.97
N ALA A 489 25.18 22.21 -6.95
CA ALA A 489 26.44 22.96 -6.86
C ALA A 489 26.84 23.10 -5.39
N PHE A 490 28.07 22.69 -5.06
CA PHE A 490 28.56 22.59 -3.68
C PHE A 490 28.31 23.84 -2.81
N SER A 491 28.45 25.04 -3.36
CA SER A 491 28.24 26.29 -2.61
C SER A 491 26.95 27.04 -2.97
N ALA A 492 26.42 26.86 -4.18
CA ALA A 492 25.29 27.65 -4.69
C ALA A 492 23.95 26.93 -4.60
N ASN A 493 23.95 25.60 -4.69
CA ASN A 493 22.76 24.77 -4.60
C ASN A 493 23.12 23.39 -4.00
N PRO A 494 23.58 23.36 -2.74
CA PRO A 494 24.14 22.16 -2.12
C PRO A 494 23.07 21.12 -1.84
N GLN A 495 23.32 19.85 -2.17
CA GLN A 495 22.48 18.76 -1.70
C GLN A 495 22.80 18.45 -0.24
N THR A 496 21.77 18.39 0.60
CA THR A 496 21.91 18.16 2.05
C THR A 496 20.86 17.18 2.55
N TRP A 497 21.08 16.68 3.77
CA TRP A 497 20.18 15.82 4.52
C TRP A 497 19.59 16.57 5.71
N ASN A 498 18.31 16.37 5.97
CA ASN A 498 17.68 16.61 7.25
C ASN A 498 18.18 15.55 8.25
N ASP A 499 19.29 15.88 8.90
CA ASP A 499 19.93 15.05 9.92
C ASP A 499 19.21 15.10 11.30
N GLY A 500 18.02 15.69 11.34
CA GLY A 500 17.21 15.84 12.54
C GLY A 500 17.80 16.77 13.59
N THR A 501 18.85 17.55 13.28
CA THR A 501 19.48 18.48 14.24
C THR A 501 18.71 19.79 14.43
N GLY A 502 17.79 20.11 13.51
CA GLY A 502 17.04 21.37 13.55
C GLY A 502 17.90 22.62 13.31
N ARG A 503 19.14 22.44 12.84
CA ARG A 503 20.04 23.55 12.52
C ARG A 503 19.55 24.32 11.31
N SER A 504 19.53 25.65 11.44
CA SER A 504 19.43 26.54 10.29
C SER A 504 20.68 26.44 9.42
N ALA A 505 20.55 26.80 8.13
CA ALA A 505 21.61 26.72 7.12
C ALA A 505 21.94 25.31 6.58
N ILE A 506 21.06 24.34 6.84
CA ILE A 506 21.02 23.06 6.12
C ILE A 506 19.76 23.06 5.26
N GLY A 507 19.93 23.09 3.94
CA GLY A 507 18.82 23.29 3.00
C GLY A 507 17.68 22.29 3.16
N ALA A 508 17.98 21.02 3.44
CA ALA A 508 16.98 19.98 3.67
C ALA A 508 16.24 20.14 5.01
N VAL A 509 16.91 20.64 6.06
CA VAL A 509 16.25 20.98 7.34
C VAL A 509 15.34 22.19 7.15
N ASP A 510 15.82 23.24 6.48
CA ASP A 510 15.06 24.46 6.23
C ASP A 510 13.81 24.21 5.36
N ARG A 511 13.87 23.20 4.48
CA ARG A 511 12.75 22.73 3.65
C ARG A 511 11.82 21.73 4.35
N GLY A 512 12.18 21.23 5.53
CA GLY A 512 11.41 20.19 6.23
C GLY A 512 11.36 18.86 5.47
N GLU A 513 12.45 18.49 4.79
CA GLU A 513 12.54 17.23 4.03
C GLU A 513 12.39 16.01 4.96
N ASP A 514 11.55 15.06 4.58
CA ASP A 514 11.36 13.80 5.31
C ASP A 514 12.34 12.73 4.79
N ASP A 515 13.59 12.84 5.23
CA ASP A 515 14.64 11.92 4.81
C ASP A 515 14.49 10.52 5.41
N LEU A 516 13.73 10.37 6.50
CA LEU A 516 13.39 9.06 7.07
C LEU A 516 12.41 8.32 6.17
N ALA A 517 11.35 8.99 5.71
CA ALA A 517 10.40 8.42 4.75
C ALA A 517 11.08 8.08 3.42
N TYR A 518 12.00 8.91 2.95
CA TYR A 518 12.81 8.62 1.76
C TYR A 518 13.67 7.36 1.93
N VAL A 519 14.40 7.21 3.04
CA VAL A 519 15.23 6.02 3.27
C VAL A 519 14.38 4.76 3.44
N HIS A 520 13.21 4.87 4.09
CA HIS A 520 12.23 3.80 4.13
C HIS A 520 11.82 3.38 2.71
N ALA A 521 11.45 4.34 1.85
CA ALA A 521 11.07 4.08 0.47
C ALA A 521 12.21 3.43 -0.35
N VAL A 522 13.47 3.84 -0.14
CA VAL A 522 14.65 3.19 -0.77
C VAL A 522 14.77 1.73 -0.37
N LEU A 523 14.61 1.40 0.91
CA LEU A 523 14.66 0.01 1.38
C LEU A 523 13.51 -0.84 0.84
N GLU A 524 12.29 -0.29 0.80
CA GLU A 524 11.13 -0.97 0.21
C GLU A 524 11.30 -1.18 -1.29
N ASP A 525 11.83 -0.18 -1.99
CA ASP A 525 12.12 -0.27 -3.41
C ASP A 525 13.15 -1.37 -3.70
N LEU A 526 14.28 -1.40 -2.98
CA LEU A 526 15.30 -2.47 -3.08
C LEU A 526 14.71 -3.85 -2.83
N ALA A 527 13.90 -4.01 -1.79
CA ALA A 527 13.23 -5.27 -1.47
C ALA A 527 12.27 -5.74 -2.58
N GLY A 528 11.75 -4.81 -3.39
CA GLY A 528 10.85 -5.08 -4.49
C GLY A 528 11.50 -5.77 -5.70
N TRP A 529 12.81 -5.60 -5.93
CA TRP A 529 13.50 -6.14 -7.12
C TRP A 529 14.73 -7.00 -6.83
N MET A 530 15.15 -7.13 -5.57
CA MET A 530 16.16 -8.11 -5.16
C MET A 530 15.90 -8.63 -3.74
N PRO A 531 16.32 -9.86 -3.41
CA PRO A 531 16.24 -10.35 -2.04
C PRO A 531 17.24 -9.61 -1.17
N ILE A 532 16.77 -8.87 -0.17
CA ILE A 532 17.61 -8.22 0.85
C ILE A 532 17.52 -8.99 2.18
N ALA A 533 18.64 -9.03 2.91
CA ALA A 533 18.71 -9.63 4.23
C ALA A 533 18.33 -8.60 5.29
N SER A 534 17.12 -8.71 5.83
CA SER A 534 16.58 -7.76 6.80
C SER A 534 17.34 -7.71 8.13
N ASP A 535 18.14 -8.74 8.43
CA ASP A 535 19.03 -8.85 9.58
C ASP A 535 20.45 -8.32 9.32
N ARG A 536 20.69 -7.76 8.13
CA ARG A 536 21.99 -7.27 7.62
C ARG A 536 21.82 -6.00 6.77
N ILE A 537 21.06 -5.05 7.30
CA ILE A 537 20.94 -3.70 6.76
C ILE A 537 21.79 -2.78 7.62
N TYR A 538 22.66 -2.02 6.97
CA TYR A 538 23.63 -1.13 7.59
C TYR A 538 23.53 0.27 6.99
N ALA A 539 24.00 1.28 7.72
CA ALA A 539 24.03 2.65 7.24
C ALA A 539 25.37 3.33 7.55
N THR A 540 25.87 4.13 6.62
CA THR A 540 27.09 4.92 6.80
C THR A 540 27.02 6.24 6.05
N GLY A 541 27.78 7.23 6.51
CA GLY A 541 27.86 8.51 5.84
C GLY A 541 28.96 9.39 6.38
N PHE A 542 29.19 10.48 5.65
CA PHE A 542 30.24 11.46 5.92
C PHE A 542 29.65 12.84 6.25
N SER A 543 30.20 13.56 7.23
CA SER A 543 29.81 14.94 7.55
C SER A 543 28.29 15.07 7.83
N ASN A 544 27.54 15.87 7.07
CA ASN A 544 26.06 15.92 7.17
C ASN A 544 25.39 14.54 6.92
N GLY A 545 25.95 13.70 6.04
CA GLY A 545 25.51 12.31 5.86
C GLY A 545 25.84 11.41 7.06
N ALA A 546 26.88 11.71 7.83
CA ALA A 546 27.13 11.06 9.12
C ALA A 546 26.07 11.47 10.16
N GLY A 547 25.64 12.74 10.15
CA GLY A 547 24.47 13.21 10.87
C GLY A 547 23.20 12.44 10.50
N MET A 548 22.93 12.27 9.19
CA MET A 548 21.80 11.46 8.70
C MET A 548 21.90 9.99 9.15
N THR A 549 23.09 9.41 9.14
CA THR A 549 23.34 8.04 9.61
C THR A 549 22.95 7.88 11.09
N LEU A 550 23.37 8.83 11.94
CA LEU A 550 22.99 8.85 13.35
C LEU A 550 21.49 9.14 13.54
N HIS A 551 20.89 9.94 12.66
CA HIS A 551 19.45 10.21 12.66
C HIS A 551 18.63 8.95 12.38
N LEU A 552 19.03 8.16 11.39
CA LEU A 552 18.41 6.86 11.08
C LEU A 552 18.55 5.88 12.25
N ALA A 553 19.74 5.79 12.83
CA ALA A 553 20.01 4.90 13.95
C ALA A 553 19.09 5.16 15.16
N ARG A 554 18.63 6.41 15.35
CA ARG A 554 17.71 6.81 16.40
C ARG A 554 16.23 6.63 16.07
N ASN A 555 15.85 6.70 14.79
CA ASN A 555 14.44 6.75 14.39
C ASN A 555 13.97 5.48 13.66
N MET A 556 14.90 4.63 13.24
CA MET A 556 14.63 3.33 12.62
C MET A 556 15.55 2.23 13.22
N PRO A 557 15.74 2.17 14.55
CA PRO A 557 16.67 1.20 15.17
C PRO A 557 16.29 -0.25 14.86
N GLU A 558 15.02 -0.53 14.61
CA GLU A 558 14.51 -1.85 14.23
C GLU A 558 14.88 -2.26 12.79
N ARG A 559 15.34 -1.33 11.95
CA ARG A 559 15.71 -1.62 10.56
C ARG A 559 17.21 -1.79 10.36
N LEU A 560 18.05 -1.36 11.31
CA LEU A 560 19.50 -1.30 11.16
C LEU A 560 20.19 -2.25 12.13
N SER A 561 21.14 -3.05 11.63
CA SER A 561 21.97 -3.94 12.46
C SER A 561 23.18 -3.22 13.03
N ALA A 562 23.76 -2.31 12.24
CA ALA A 562 24.86 -1.45 12.66
C ALA A 562 24.93 -0.19 11.79
N VAL A 563 25.54 0.86 12.35
CA VAL A 563 25.77 2.14 11.67
C VAL A 563 27.22 2.60 11.84
N ALA A 564 27.74 3.32 10.86
CA ALA A 564 29.09 3.89 10.92
C ALA A 564 29.10 5.36 10.46
N ALA A 565 29.41 6.27 11.36
CA ALA A 565 29.41 7.71 11.10
C ALA A 565 30.85 8.25 11.02
N VAL A 566 31.16 9.01 9.97
CA VAL A 566 32.50 9.59 9.75
C VAL A 566 32.43 11.11 9.73
N ALA A 567 33.18 11.77 10.61
CA ALA A 567 33.38 13.22 10.64
C ALA A 567 32.09 14.07 10.68
N GLY A 568 31.05 13.60 11.38
CA GLY A 568 29.85 14.40 11.66
C GLY A 568 29.25 14.01 13.00
N LYS A 569 28.27 14.74 13.51
CA LYS A 569 27.66 14.41 14.81
C LYS A 569 26.20 14.87 14.86
N ASP A 570 25.44 14.27 15.75
CA ASP A 570 24.14 14.77 16.14
C ASP A 570 24.28 15.81 17.28
N ILE A 571 23.45 16.85 17.27
CA ILE A 571 23.51 17.89 18.30
C ILE A 571 22.53 17.52 19.42
N GLN A 572 23.05 16.82 20.43
CA GLN A 572 22.39 16.58 21.73
C GLN A 572 20.98 15.97 21.67
N MET A 573 20.72 15.11 20.70
CA MET A 573 19.43 14.41 20.63
C MET A 573 19.44 13.15 21.49
N PRO A 574 18.38 12.88 22.29
CA PRO A 574 18.30 11.66 23.06
C PRO A 574 18.22 10.43 22.13
N LEU A 575 18.78 9.32 22.60
CA LEU A 575 18.51 8.01 22.01
C LEU A 575 17.09 7.58 22.41
N PRO A 576 16.35 6.86 21.55
CA PRO A 576 15.02 6.36 21.90
C PRO A 576 15.12 5.31 23.02
N ASP A 577 14.05 5.19 23.81
CA ASP A 577 13.91 4.14 24.82
C ASP A 577 13.37 2.88 24.13
N VAL A 578 14.27 2.03 23.63
CA VAL A 578 13.96 0.81 22.87
C VAL A 578 14.85 -0.35 23.33
N ASP A 579 14.36 -1.57 23.16
CA ASP A 579 15.06 -2.79 23.61
C ASP A 579 16.37 -3.05 22.86
N GLU A 580 16.47 -2.63 21.60
CA GLU A 580 17.63 -2.89 20.73
C GLU A 580 17.99 -1.64 19.91
N LEU A 581 19.21 -1.13 20.12
CA LEU A 581 19.84 -0.13 19.26
C LEU A 581 20.88 -0.80 18.34
N PRO A 582 21.14 -0.25 17.13
CA PRO A 582 22.19 -0.77 16.26
C PRO A 582 23.58 -0.61 16.88
N SER A 583 24.49 -1.52 16.55
CA SER A 583 25.92 -1.33 16.86
C SER A 583 26.44 -0.07 16.18
N ILE A 584 27.38 0.64 16.79
CA ILE A 584 27.90 1.89 16.25
C ILE A 584 29.41 1.89 16.09
N LEU A 585 29.88 2.36 14.93
CA LEU A 585 31.25 2.79 14.72
C LEU A 585 31.28 4.29 14.43
N TYR A 586 32.23 5.00 15.02
CA TYR A 586 32.44 6.41 14.77
C TYR A 586 33.91 6.69 14.44
N MET A 587 34.15 7.50 13.41
CA MET A 587 35.50 7.95 13.01
C MET A 587 35.55 9.47 12.94
N THR A 588 36.61 10.07 13.48
CA THR A 588 36.89 11.50 13.30
C THR A 588 38.39 11.79 13.33
N GLY A 589 38.81 12.82 12.61
CA GLY A 589 40.17 13.34 12.66
C GLY A 589 40.40 14.33 13.82
N THR A 590 41.62 14.42 14.34
CA THR A 590 41.98 15.39 15.41
C THR A 590 42.15 16.82 14.89
N GLU A 591 42.43 16.98 13.59
CA GLU A 591 42.65 18.27 12.91
C GLU A 591 41.49 18.60 11.95
N ASP A 592 40.29 18.10 12.25
CA ASP A 592 39.07 18.41 11.51
C ASP A 592 38.45 19.73 12.02
N PRO A 593 38.54 20.83 11.25
CA PRO A 593 37.98 22.13 11.67
C PRO A 593 36.45 22.18 11.61
N LEU A 594 35.80 21.24 10.92
CA LEU A 594 34.35 21.16 10.78
C LEU A 594 33.72 20.18 11.80
N ASN A 595 34.52 19.35 12.45
CA ASN A 595 34.10 18.42 13.48
C ASN A 595 35.05 18.44 14.71
N PRO A 596 35.22 19.60 15.37
CA PRO A 596 36.23 19.77 16.41
C PRO A 596 36.01 18.83 17.60
N ILE A 597 37.10 18.26 18.12
CA ILE A 597 37.12 17.30 19.23
C ILE A 597 36.49 17.89 20.49
N ASP A 598 36.92 19.09 20.85
CA ASP A 598 36.44 19.80 22.04
C ASP A 598 35.11 20.53 21.82
N GLY A 599 34.53 20.43 20.62
CA GLY A 599 33.33 21.17 20.26
C GLY A 599 33.60 22.67 20.06
N GLY A 600 32.51 23.44 19.99
CA GLY A 600 32.55 24.88 19.76
C GLY A 600 31.88 25.30 18.46
N ASP A 601 32.08 26.57 18.11
CA ASP A 601 31.47 27.19 16.94
C ASP A 601 32.17 26.74 15.66
N VAL A 602 31.40 26.16 14.74
CA VAL A 602 31.91 25.66 13.47
C VAL A 602 31.49 26.58 12.33
N PHE A 603 32.44 26.90 11.46
CA PHE A 603 32.23 27.73 10.29
C PHE A 603 32.74 27.02 9.04
N LEU A 604 31.96 27.10 7.96
CA LEU A 604 32.41 26.75 6.62
C LEU A 604 32.34 27.99 5.75
N PHE A 605 33.50 28.44 5.25
CA PHE A 605 33.66 29.78 4.66
C PHE A 605 33.23 30.88 5.66
N TRP A 606 32.18 31.64 5.31
CA TRP A 606 31.60 32.71 6.11
C TRP A 606 30.32 32.27 6.86
N ASN A 607 29.88 31.02 6.66
CA ASN A 607 28.61 30.52 7.18
C ASN A 607 28.82 29.82 8.52
N PHE A 608 28.05 30.23 9.53
CA PHE A 608 27.99 29.55 10.81
C PHE A 608 27.16 28.26 10.68
N LEU A 609 27.79 27.11 10.94
CA LEU A 609 27.14 25.79 10.85
C LEU A 609 26.54 25.32 12.18
N GLY A 610 26.74 26.10 13.25
CA GLY A 610 26.23 25.83 14.58
C GLY A 610 27.33 25.64 15.63
N ASN A 611 26.89 25.55 16.87
CA ASN A 611 27.73 25.18 18.00
C ASN A 611 27.63 23.67 18.22
N PHE A 612 28.76 22.99 18.18
CA PHE A 612 28.81 21.55 18.29
C PHE A 612 29.31 21.12 19.68
N PRO A 613 28.71 20.09 20.30
CA PRO A 613 29.24 19.55 21.54
C PRO A 613 30.60 18.87 21.32
N PRO A 614 31.39 18.67 22.38
CA PRO A 614 32.59 17.82 22.34
C PRO A 614 32.24 16.41 21.84
N ILE A 615 33.15 15.80 21.08
CA ILE A 615 32.97 14.45 20.52
C ILE A 615 32.73 13.41 21.62
N GLU A 616 33.37 13.57 22.78
CA GLU A 616 33.15 12.70 23.94
C GLU A 616 31.67 12.66 24.39
N THR A 617 30.90 13.72 24.15
CA THR A 617 29.45 13.74 24.46
C THR A 617 28.65 12.77 23.56
N LEU A 618 29.06 12.60 22.30
CA LEU A 618 28.48 11.60 21.41
C LEU A 618 28.87 10.20 21.87
N PHE A 619 30.15 10.01 22.22
CA PHE A 619 30.69 8.71 22.63
C PHE A 619 29.94 8.21 23.87
N GLU A 620 29.80 9.06 24.88
CA GLU A 620 29.16 8.67 26.12
C GLU A 620 27.66 8.50 26.00
N ARG A 621 27.00 9.20 25.08
CA ARG A 621 25.59 8.96 24.79
C ARG A 621 25.38 7.56 24.22
N TRP A 622 26.13 7.20 23.18
CA TRP A 622 26.02 5.90 22.53
C TRP A 622 26.51 4.74 23.41
N ARG A 623 27.61 4.95 24.15
CA ARG A 623 28.10 3.98 25.14
C ARG A 623 27.05 3.70 26.21
N THR A 624 26.39 4.74 26.72
CA THR A 624 25.35 4.60 27.74
C THR A 624 24.07 3.99 27.15
N GLY A 625 23.64 4.41 25.96
CA GLY A 625 22.44 3.88 25.32
C GLY A 625 22.54 2.40 24.94
N LEU A 626 23.73 1.93 24.58
CA LEU A 626 24.00 0.51 24.31
C LEU A 626 24.34 -0.29 25.59
N ASP A 627 24.32 0.34 26.76
CA ASP A 627 24.68 -0.27 28.05
C ASP A 627 26.09 -0.93 28.01
N CYS A 628 27.06 -0.22 27.45
CA CYS A 628 28.44 -0.70 27.39
C CYS A 628 29.19 -0.45 28.71
N PRO A 629 30.24 -1.25 29.02
CA PRO A 629 31.15 -0.98 30.14
C PRO A 629 31.74 0.43 30.11
N ILE A 630 32.06 0.99 31.28
CA ILE A 630 32.64 2.34 31.40
C ILE A 630 34.02 2.42 30.74
N MET A 631 34.82 1.35 30.84
CA MET A 631 36.16 1.30 30.24
C MET A 631 36.14 0.45 28.96
N PRO A 632 36.88 0.86 27.91
CA PRO A 632 37.01 0.06 26.70
C PRO A 632 37.72 -1.26 27.02
N THR A 633 37.34 -2.32 26.29
CA THR A 633 37.96 -3.64 26.43
C THR A 633 39.33 -3.69 25.74
N SER A 634 39.51 -2.94 24.65
CA SER A 634 40.81 -2.72 24.04
C SER A 634 40.96 -1.26 23.59
N ILE A 635 42.19 -0.77 23.72
CA ILE A 635 42.66 0.44 23.06
C ILE A 635 43.75 -0.02 22.10
N GLU A 636 43.47 0.05 20.82
CA GLU A 636 44.43 -0.27 19.76
C GLU A 636 44.97 1.05 19.23
N ALA A 637 46.26 1.30 19.43
CA ALA A 637 46.97 2.41 18.82
C ALA A 637 47.84 1.86 17.69
N SER A 638 47.87 2.55 16.54
CA SER A 638 48.80 2.18 15.46
C SER A 638 50.24 2.33 15.95
N LEU A 639 51.19 1.57 15.37
CA LEU A 639 52.62 1.70 15.72
C LEU A 639 53.21 3.09 15.45
N ALA A 640 52.50 3.92 14.68
CA ALA A 640 52.87 5.29 14.36
C ALA A 640 52.12 6.33 15.23
N ASP A 641 51.29 5.89 16.18
CA ASP A 641 50.35 6.70 16.98
C ASP A 641 49.42 7.59 16.13
N THR A 642 49.23 7.23 14.86
CA THR A 642 48.39 7.98 13.92
C THR A 642 46.90 7.69 14.09
N GLU A 643 46.56 6.64 14.84
CA GLU A 643 45.19 6.15 14.98
C GLU A 643 45.01 5.56 16.37
N ALA A 644 43.91 5.91 17.04
CA ALA A 644 43.50 5.32 18.30
C ALA A 644 42.06 4.80 18.19
N ARG A 645 41.89 3.50 18.41
CA ARG A 645 40.59 2.81 18.43
C ARG A 645 40.23 2.42 19.86
N ARG A 646 39.03 2.80 20.31
CA ARG A 646 38.40 2.32 21.55
C ARG A 646 37.28 1.35 21.20
N TYR A 647 37.36 0.11 21.68
CA TYR A 647 36.36 -0.94 21.45
C TYR A 647 35.60 -1.29 22.73
N PHE A 648 34.27 -1.37 22.62
CA PHE A 648 33.36 -1.73 23.70
C PHE A 648 32.40 -2.85 23.27
N PRO A 649 32.42 -4.02 23.94
CA PRO A 649 31.35 -5.01 23.85
C PRO A 649 30.19 -4.56 24.73
N CYS A 650 29.00 -4.42 24.16
CA CYS A 650 27.84 -3.81 24.80
C CYS A 650 26.71 -4.85 25.01
N HIS A 651 25.59 -4.42 25.59
CA HIS A 651 24.45 -5.31 25.83
C HIS A 651 23.86 -5.87 24.52
N ALA A 652 23.10 -6.97 24.60
CA ALA A 652 22.42 -7.61 23.47
C ALA A 652 23.34 -7.97 22.28
N ASN A 653 24.62 -8.30 22.55
CA ASN A 653 25.61 -8.63 21.53
C ASN A 653 25.87 -7.50 20.52
N THR A 654 25.68 -6.25 20.96
CA THR A 654 26.03 -5.05 20.20
C THR A 654 27.43 -4.57 20.55
N THR A 655 27.98 -3.68 19.72
CA THR A 655 29.34 -3.13 19.92
C THR A 655 29.37 -1.64 19.64
N ALA A 656 30.21 -0.91 20.37
CA ALA A 656 30.56 0.47 20.10
C ALA A 656 32.06 0.61 19.81
N GLU A 657 32.40 1.26 18.70
CA GLU A 657 33.77 1.52 18.28
C GLU A 657 33.99 3.00 18.00
N PHE A 658 35.05 3.57 18.58
CA PHE A 658 35.40 4.96 18.40
C PHE A 658 36.84 5.09 17.92
N TRP A 659 37.02 5.69 16.76
CA TRP A 659 38.29 5.87 16.08
C TRP A 659 38.64 7.35 16.02
N LEU A 660 39.82 7.68 16.54
CA LEU A 660 40.42 9.00 16.48
C LEU A 660 41.65 8.95 15.58
N LEU A 661 41.65 9.73 14.51
CA LEU A 661 42.68 9.73 13.48
C LEU A 661 43.56 10.97 13.65
N GLU A 662 44.77 10.77 14.17
CA GLU A 662 45.70 11.84 14.52
C GLU A 662 46.17 12.60 13.26
N GLY A 663 46.09 13.93 13.30
CA GLY A 663 46.49 14.81 12.21
C GLY A 663 45.54 14.80 11.00
N HIS A 664 44.50 13.96 11.00
CA HIS A 664 43.53 13.90 9.91
C HIS A 664 42.48 15.01 10.05
N GLY A 665 42.05 15.54 8.91
CA GLY A 665 41.02 16.55 8.78
C GLY A 665 39.67 15.98 8.36
N HIS A 666 38.87 16.83 7.72
CA HIS A 666 37.53 16.54 7.22
C HIS A 666 37.55 15.86 5.86
N HIS A 667 38.06 14.63 5.80
CA HIS A 667 38.08 13.79 4.61
C HIS A 667 37.51 12.41 4.92
N TRP A 668 37.10 11.67 3.89
CA TRP A 668 36.88 10.23 4.04
C TRP A 668 38.25 9.51 4.12
N PRO A 669 38.62 8.89 5.25
CA PRO A 669 39.97 8.31 5.39
C PRO A 669 40.24 7.23 4.36
N GLY A 670 41.41 7.29 3.71
CA GLY A 670 41.79 6.38 2.63
C GLY A 670 40.99 6.53 1.33
N GLY A 671 40.08 7.51 1.28
CA GLY A 671 39.26 7.83 0.12
C GLY A 671 39.99 8.68 -0.94
N ARG A 672 39.30 8.97 -2.04
CA ARG A 672 39.77 9.94 -3.01
C ARG A 672 39.44 11.35 -2.54
N ASN A 673 40.46 12.19 -2.38
CA ASN A 673 40.25 13.58 -2.04
C ASN A 673 39.52 14.35 -3.16
N LEU A 674 38.28 14.73 -2.89
CA LEU A 674 37.43 15.55 -3.78
C LEU A 674 37.12 16.93 -3.19
N LEU A 675 37.56 17.21 -1.96
CA LEU A 675 37.28 18.43 -1.23
C LEU A 675 38.50 19.36 -1.29
N ALA A 676 38.33 20.54 -1.87
CA ALA A 676 39.37 21.54 -1.95
C ALA A 676 38.81 22.94 -1.66
N PRO A 677 39.60 23.86 -1.10
CA PRO A 677 41.01 23.73 -0.68
C PRO A 677 41.20 23.27 0.78
N SER A 678 42.32 22.59 1.06
CA SER A 678 42.64 21.95 2.36
C SER A 678 42.67 22.88 3.57
N PHE A 679 42.84 24.19 3.39
CA PHE A 679 42.88 25.12 4.53
C PHE A 679 41.54 25.31 5.25
N TRP A 680 40.41 24.93 4.64
CA TRP A 680 39.07 24.99 5.27
C TRP A 680 38.64 23.67 5.92
N ILE A 681 39.33 22.58 5.60
CA ILE A 681 38.87 21.20 5.88
C ILE A 681 39.98 20.34 6.49
N GLY A 682 41.15 20.92 6.79
CA GLY A 682 42.26 20.20 7.41
C GLY A 682 43.01 19.24 6.47
N PRO A 683 44.03 18.53 7.00
CA PRO A 683 44.91 17.66 6.23
C PRO A 683 44.27 16.32 5.88
N ASP A 684 44.57 15.79 4.70
CA ASP A 684 44.24 14.39 4.37
C ASP A 684 45.43 13.49 4.76
N ALA A 685 45.50 13.13 6.05
CA ALA A 685 46.71 12.54 6.66
C ALA A 685 46.62 11.04 7.03
N SER A 686 45.44 10.43 7.01
CA SER A 686 45.26 9.04 7.45
C SER A 686 45.24 8.11 6.24
N GLU A 687 46.00 7.04 6.32
CA GLU A 687 46.04 5.98 5.29
C GLU A 687 45.02 4.86 5.57
N LEU A 688 44.22 4.98 6.63
CA LEU A 688 43.19 4.00 6.99
C LEU A 688 42.18 3.84 5.86
N ASP A 689 41.99 2.62 5.37
CA ASP A 689 40.86 2.29 4.48
C ASP A 689 39.57 2.25 5.32
N ALA A 690 38.92 3.40 5.48
CA ALA A 690 37.71 3.51 6.29
C ALA A 690 36.60 2.58 5.76
N THR A 691 36.44 2.47 4.45
CA THR A 691 35.41 1.67 3.80
C THR A 691 35.53 0.19 4.15
N ARG A 692 36.73 -0.41 4.03
CA ARG A 692 36.96 -1.81 4.43
C ARG A 692 36.88 -2.02 5.93
N THR A 693 37.33 -1.05 6.71
CA THR A 693 37.26 -1.09 8.18
C THR A 693 35.81 -1.12 8.65
N ILE A 694 34.98 -0.22 8.11
CA ILE A 694 33.54 -0.14 8.39
C ILE A 694 32.83 -1.43 7.93
N TRP A 695 33.14 -1.94 6.75
CA TRP A 695 32.56 -3.21 6.30
C TRP A 695 32.91 -4.37 7.24
N SER A 696 34.17 -4.44 7.69
CA SER A 696 34.64 -5.46 8.64
C SER A 696 33.91 -5.39 9.97
N PHE A 697 33.53 -4.19 10.40
CA PHE A 697 32.67 -3.96 11.56
C PHE A 697 31.24 -4.44 11.28
N PHE A 698 30.62 -4.03 10.16
CA PHE A 698 29.25 -4.41 9.82
C PHE A 698 29.03 -5.92 9.78
N VAL A 699 29.94 -6.71 9.19
CA VAL A 699 29.77 -8.16 9.08
C VAL A 699 29.82 -8.89 10.42
N GLN A 700 30.36 -8.27 11.46
CA GLN A 700 30.37 -8.80 12.83
C GLN A 700 29.06 -8.50 13.55
N SER A 701 28.36 -7.45 13.16
CA SER A 701 27.06 -7.05 13.70
C SER A 701 25.93 -7.73 12.94
N ARG A 702 25.12 -8.52 13.64
CA ARG A 702 23.86 -9.07 13.13
C ARG A 702 22.76 -8.86 14.15
N ARG A 703 21.57 -8.53 13.66
CA ARG A 703 20.40 -8.46 14.51
C ARG A 703 19.98 -9.87 14.93
N VAL A 704 19.83 -10.11 16.23
CA VAL A 704 19.28 -11.36 16.76
C VAL A 704 17.77 -11.15 16.87
N GLY A 705 17.00 -11.57 15.86
CA GLY A 705 15.55 -11.38 15.88
C GLY A 705 14.90 -11.99 17.12
N VAL A 706 14.03 -11.22 17.80
CA VAL A 706 13.02 -11.76 18.71
C VAL A 706 12.14 -12.72 17.91
N ARG A 707 12.05 -13.97 18.41
CA ARG A 707 11.29 -15.07 17.79
C ARG A 707 9.80 -14.81 17.74
#